data_AF-A0A6P3W4D5-F1
#
_entry.id   AF-A0A6P3W4D5-F1
#
_cell.length_a   1.000
_cell.length_b   1.000
_cell.length_c   1.000
_cell.angle_alpha   90.00
_cell.angle_beta   90.00
_cell.angle_gamma   90.00
#
_symmetry.space_group_name_H-M   'P 1'
#
loop_
_entity.id
_entity.type
_entity.pdbx_description
1 polymer ?
#
loop_
_entity_poly.entity_id
_entity_poly.type
_entity_poly.pdbx_seq_one_letter_code
_entity_poly.pdbx_strand_id
1 'polypeptide(L)'
;MAPSLARSAPGEINHWWSHLRFRLQNKKGWNEMLDETFLLQAQQINNIPLFFATKGNNVGCIKKLLSCASTNIFERGALGETALHVAALNDNLEAAVTLMDEAPELINEPMISDLYQGMTALHIAVVNQNVNLVRELIRRGGDGATPRVTGMYFRKRRGGLLYYGEHILAFASCVGNEEIINMLINNGANVRAQDTCGNTILHILVMQPNRTIACQVVDLLLSRDAEMDPIIALDMVPNYRGITPFKLAAKEGNVVAFQHLVNRRRIVQWNLGPLTSNLYDLTEIDSWSDELSVLELIAGSQRREARRILEVTPVRQLVSLKWNLYGKHYFRLLLLFYLLYIGTFTLCCVHRPLKDIPENYTLPENDKTIKIPKTLEESYLTYKDRLRLAGEIISVLGALIILLLEIPDILRVGAKRYFGQTALGGPFHVILIGYASLVVILCVLRATETPGESVLMAICLVLGWSNVMYFARGFQMLGPYVIMIQKIIFGDLTKFMWLSFIVLMGFSTALWMVYMTQEPFSLPAYSSFPITLFSQFELSVGLIDLPVEHELLTPAIVHVLHCCFSVVSYILLLNLLIAMMSDTHWRVAQERDELWRTQVVATTLMLERRLPRWLWPRLGVCGLLYGLGERWYLRVEDRNDPLVQKMRRYISVFTKDDDQVRHKEEPEKIDPSSDPVSGEALTKPIQRGGANPNRKSLRGWQKIRQSTLGFDTDCDGQDIQYV
;
A
#
# COMPACT_ATOMS: atom_id res chain seq x y z
N MET A 1 -30.77 -5.10 -12.68
CA MET A 1 -31.05 -4.93 -11.25
C MET A 1 -29.73 -5.02 -10.51
N ALA A 2 -29.23 -3.89 -10.00
CA ALA A 2 -27.98 -3.83 -9.27
C ALA A 2 -28.14 -4.50 -7.89
N PRO A 3 -27.25 -5.41 -7.46
CA PRO A 3 -27.19 -5.77 -6.06
C PRO A 3 -26.51 -4.62 -5.31
N SER A 4 -27.20 -4.17 -4.27
CA SER A 4 -26.86 -3.03 -3.42
C SER A 4 -25.42 -3.06 -2.89
N LEU A 5 -24.75 -1.94 -3.08
CA LEU A 5 -23.58 -1.47 -2.33
C LEU A 5 -23.89 -1.44 -0.82
N ALA A 6 -23.69 -2.55 -0.13
CA ALA A 6 -23.34 -2.61 1.29
C ALA A 6 -23.10 -4.07 1.63
N ARG A 7 -22.03 -4.35 2.39
CA ARG A 7 -21.99 -5.55 3.22
C ARG A 7 -23.32 -5.64 3.97
N SER A 8 -23.94 -6.81 4.06
CA SER A 8 -25.03 -6.96 5.02
C SER A 8 -24.45 -6.61 6.40
N ALA A 9 -24.89 -5.48 6.96
CA ALA A 9 -24.56 -5.03 8.30
C ALA A 9 -24.47 -6.17 9.33
N PRO A 10 -25.35 -7.21 9.32
CA PRO A 10 -25.23 -8.34 10.23
C PRO A 10 -23.92 -9.13 10.13
N GLY A 11 -23.31 -9.32 8.95
CA GLY A 11 -22.07 -10.10 8.82
C GLY A 11 -20.84 -9.39 9.41
N GLU A 12 -20.76 -8.07 9.23
CA GLU A 12 -19.71 -7.25 9.85
C GLU A 12 -19.90 -7.09 11.35
N ILE A 13 -21.15 -6.92 11.78
CA ILE A 13 -21.50 -6.83 13.19
C ILE A 13 -21.17 -8.16 13.86
N ASN A 14 -21.47 -9.31 13.25
CA ASN A 14 -21.15 -10.61 13.83
C ASN A 14 -19.63 -10.86 13.86
N HIS A 15 -18.88 -10.45 12.83
CA HIS A 15 -17.41 -10.50 12.82
C HIS A 15 -16.80 -9.61 13.92
N TRP A 16 -17.30 -8.38 14.04
CA TRP A 16 -16.85 -7.44 15.06
C TRP A 16 -17.24 -7.92 16.46
N TRP A 17 -18.45 -8.45 16.65
CA TRP A 17 -18.89 -9.04 17.91
C TRP A 17 -18.10 -10.28 18.28
N SER A 18 -17.83 -11.20 17.35
CA SER A 18 -17.02 -12.39 17.66
C SER A 18 -15.61 -12.00 18.06
N HIS A 19 -15.02 -11.00 17.40
CA HIS A 19 -13.68 -10.53 17.68
C HIS A 19 -13.60 -9.68 18.96
N LEU A 20 -14.64 -8.89 19.23
CA LEU A 20 -14.75 -8.13 20.48
C LEU A 20 -15.00 -9.06 21.66
N ARG A 21 -15.94 -10.01 21.54
CA ARG A 21 -16.18 -11.08 22.52
C ARG A 21 -14.90 -11.86 22.77
N PHE A 22 -14.18 -12.24 21.72
CA PHE A 22 -12.87 -12.88 21.83
C PHE A 22 -11.84 -12.02 22.58
N ARG A 23 -11.71 -10.73 22.24
CA ARG A 23 -10.79 -9.80 22.94
C ARG A 23 -11.19 -9.52 24.38
N LEU A 24 -12.49 -9.55 24.68
CA LEU A 24 -13.01 -9.35 26.02
C LEU A 24 -12.87 -10.61 26.88
N GLN A 25 -12.98 -11.80 26.28
CA GLN A 25 -12.78 -13.09 26.95
C GLN A 25 -11.28 -13.40 27.14
N ASN A 26 -10.44 -13.06 26.15
CA ASN A 26 -8.99 -13.28 26.18
C ASN A 26 -8.24 -11.95 26.34
N LYS A 27 -8.02 -11.55 27.60
CA LYS A 27 -7.18 -10.37 27.95
C LYS A 27 -5.72 -10.54 27.53
N LYS A 28 -5.28 -11.79 27.43
CA LYS A 28 -4.00 -12.27 26.92
C LYS A 28 -4.08 -12.30 25.39
N GLY A 29 -3.13 -11.69 24.69
CA GLY A 29 -3.23 -11.50 23.23
C GLY A 29 -3.44 -12.79 22.42
N TRP A 30 -3.83 -12.67 21.14
CA TRP A 30 -4.17 -13.81 20.27
C TRP A 30 -3.13 -14.95 20.28
N ASN A 31 -1.83 -14.61 20.26
CA ASN A 31 -0.76 -15.62 20.21
C ASN A 31 -0.66 -16.42 21.50
N GLU A 32 -0.76 -15.77 22.66
CA GLU A 32 -0.72 -16.44 23.96
C GLU A 32 -1.88 -17.43 24.11
N MET A 33 -3.09 -17.05 23.66
CA MET A 33 -4.21 -17.97 23.63
C MET A 33 -3.96 -19.16 22.68
N LEU A 34 -3.38 -18.94 21.50
CA LEU A 34 -3.02 -20.05 20.61
C LEU A 34 -2.04 -21.01 21.30
N ASP A 35 -1.00 -20.48 21.95
CA ASP A 35 0.01 -21.28 22.63
C ASP A 35 -0.60 -22.11 23.76
N GLU A 36 -1.44 -21.50 24.60
CA GLU A 36 -2.19 -22.22 25.65
C GLU A 36 -3.08 -23.32 25.04
N THR A 37 -3.81 -23.03 23.96
CA THR A 37 -4.69 -24.04 23.31
C THR A 37 -3.91 -25.20 22.69
N PHE A 38 -2.76 -24.95 22.05
CA PHE A 38 -1.95 -26.01 21.45
C PHE A 38 -1.21 -26.84 22.50
N LEU A 39 -0.77 -26.24 23.61
CA LEU A 39 -0.22 -26.98 24.74
C LEU A 39 -1.28 -27.87 25.39
N LEU A 40 -2.50 -27.35 25.59
CA LEU A 40 -3.65 -28.14 26.06
C LEU A 40 -3.99 -29.27 25.09
N GLN A 41 -3.92 -29.00 23.78
CA GLN A 41 -4.12 -30.03 22.76
C GLN A 41 -3.11 -31.16 22.90
N ALA A 42 -1.82 -30.84 22.96
CA ALA A 42 -0.76 -31.83 23.12
C ALA A 42 -0.91 -32.64 24.42
N GLN A 43 -1.34 -31.99 25.51
CA GLN A 43 -1.64 -32.65 26.78
C GLN A 43 -2.82 -33.61 26.65
N GLN A 44 -3.94 -33.20 26.05
CA GLN A 44 -5.13 -34.04 25.85
C GLN A 44 -4.84 -35.23 24.94
N ILE A 45 -4.07 -35.05 23.87
CA ILE A 45 -3.65 -36.15 23.00
C ILE A 45 -2.85 -37.22 23.75
N ASN A 46 -2.04 -36.82 24.74
CA ASN A 46 -1.29 -37.77 25.57
C ASN A 46 -2.14 -38.40 26.68
N ASN A 47 -3.15 -37.70 27.19
CA ASN A 47 -4.03 -38.19 28.26
C ASN A 47 -5.10 -39.16 27.76
N ILE A 48 -5.64 -38.94 26.56
CA ILE A 48 -6.70 -39.76 25.97
C ILE A 48 -6.07 -41.03 25.39
N PRO A 49 -6.34 -42.24 25.92
CA PRO A 49 -5.64 -43.47 25.51
C PRO A 49 -5.83 -43.80 24.03
N LEU A 50 -7.02 -43.55 23.48
CA LEU A 50 -7.31 -43.75 22.07
C LEU A 50 -6.48 -42.79 21.20
N PHE A 51 -6.36 -41.51 21.60
CA PHE A 51 -5.58 -40.53 20.85
C PHE A 51 -4.10 -40.87 20.88
N PHE A 52 -3.57 -41.25 22.05
CA PHE A 52 -2.19 -41.70 22.19
C PHE A 52 -1.88 -42.91 21.30
N ALA A 53 -2.76 -43.93 21.29
CA ALA A 53 -2.61 -45.11 20.42
C ALA A 53 -2.65 -44.74 18.93
N THR A 54 -3.54 -43.82 18.53
CA THR A 54 -3.62 -43.34 17.13
C THR A 54 -2.43 -42.49 16.71
N LYS A 55 -1.89 -41.64 17.60
CA LYS A 55 -0.67 -40.88 17.36
C LYS A 55 0.54 -41.78 17.17
N GLY A 56 0.61 -42.90 17.92
CA GLY A 56 1.69 -43.89 17.81
C GLY A 56 1.51 -44.95 16.72
N ASN A 57 0.51 -44.82 15.84
CA ASN A 57 0.14 -45.80 14.80
C ASN A 57 -0.03 -47.26 15.32
N ASN A 58 -0.49 -47.45 16.56
CA ASN A 58 -0.59 -48.78 17.16
C ASN A 58 -1.95 -49.43 16.88
N VAL A 59 -2.09 -50.05 15.71
CA VAL A 59 -3.30 -50.72 15.23
C VAL A 59 -3.84 -51.76 16.23
N GLY A 60 -2.96 -52.56 16.83
CA GLY A 60 -3.37 -53.60 17.79
C GLY A 60 -4.00 -53.03 19.04
N CYS A 61 -3.47 -51.93 19.58
CA CYS A 61 -4.06 -51.22 20.70
C CYS A 61 -5.38 -50.53 20.31
N ILE A 62 -5.46 -49.94 19.12
CA ILE A 62 -6.70 -49.30 18.63
C ILE A 62 -7.84 -50.32 18.59
N LYS A 63 -7.63 -51.49 17.96
CA LYS A 63 -8.67 -52.55 17.90
C LYS A 63 -9.10 -53.02 19.27
N LYS A 64 -8.16 -53.21 20.20
CA LYS A 64 -8.47 -53.58 21.58
C LYS A 64 -9.30 -52.51 22.29
N LEU A 65 -8.91 -51.23 22.17
CA LEU A 65 -9.63 -50.12 22.78
C LEU A 65 -11.04 -49.97 22.18
N LEU A 66 -11.21 -50.10 20.87
CA LEU A 66 -12.52 -50.03 20.23
C LEU A 66 -13.42 -51.23 20.58
N SER A 67 -12.84 -52.40 20.89
CA SER A 67 -13.61 -53.56 21.37
C SER A 67 -14.11 -53.40 22.82
N CYS A 68 -13.57 -52.45 23.58
CA CYS A 68 -13.98 -52.18 24.96
C CYS A 68 -15.22 -51.29 24.98
N ALA A 69 -16.31 -51.77 25.61
CA ALA A 69 -17.54 -50.99 25.77
C ALA A 69 -17.38 -49.68 26.58
N SER A 70 -16.28 -49.53 27.33
CA SER A 70 -15.98 -48.33 28.12
C SER A 70 -15.33 -47.21 27.30
N THR A 71 -14.90 -47.47 26.07
CA THR A 71 -14.18 -46.48 25.26
C THR A 71 -15.17 -45.61 24.49
N ASN A 72 -15.14 -44.31 24.75
CA ASN A 72 -15.94 -43.35 24.00
C ASN A 72 -15.24 -42.99 22.69
N ILE A 73 -15.81 -43.42 21.56
CA ILE A 73 -15.28 -43.17 20.22
C ILE A 73 -15.35 -41.68 19.85
N PHE A 74 -16.34 -40.96 20.39
CA PHE A 74 -16.57 -39.53 20.16
C PHE A 74 -15.91 -38.63 21.19
N GLU A 75 -14.95 -39.15 21.97
CA GLU A 75 -14.15 -38.34 22.87
C GLU A 75 -13.43 -37.23 22.07
N ARG A 76 -13.46 -36.00 22.60
CA ARG A 76 -12.98 -34.80 21.91
C ARG A 76 -11.78 -34.20 22.62
N GLY A 77 -10.78 -33.81 21.83
CA GLY A 77 -9.61 -33.07 22.32
C GLY A 77 -9.89 -31.59 22.57
N ALA A 78 -8.83 -30.83 22.88
CA ALA A 78 -8.93 -29.39 23.17
C ALA A 78 -9.40 -28.55 21.98
N LEU A 79 -9.16 -29.01 20.74
CA LEU A 79 -9.66 -28.38 19.52
C LEU A 79 -10.95 -29.02 19.00
N GLY A 80 -11.56 -29.92 19.77
CA GLY A 80 -12.75 -30.66 19.35
C GLY A 80 -12.45 -31.74 18.30
N GLU A 81 -11.19 -32.15 18.17
CA GLU A 81 -10.74 -33.22 17.28
C GLU A 81 -11.21 -34.60 17.77
N THR A 82 -11.32 -35.55 16.83
CA THR A 82 -11.57 -36.98 17.10
C THR A 82 -10.28 -37.78 16.90
N ALA A 83 -10.31 -39.06 17.26
CA ALA A 83 -9.20 -39.98 17.03
C ALA A 83 -8.78 -40.05 15.54
N LEU A 84 -9.75 -39.92 14.61
CA LEU A 84 -9.48 -39.91 13.16
C LEU A 84 -8.76 -38.64 12.71
N HIS A 85 -9.08 -37.48 13.30
CA HIS A 85 -8.34 -36.24 13.04
C HIS A 85 -6.89 -36.34 13.53
N VAL A 86 -6.65 -36.95 14.69
CA VAL A 86 -5.29 -37.17 15.22
C VAL A 86 -4.51 -38.13 14.33
N ALA A 87 -5.13 -39.20 13.83
CA ALA A 87 -4.51 -40.11 12.87
C ALA A 87 -4.15 -39.39 11.56
N ALA A 88 -5.05 -38.56 11.02
CA ALA A 88 -4.80 -37.76 9.82
C ALA A 88 -3.71 -36.71 10.03
N LEU A 89 -3.67 -36.04 11.19
CA LEU A 89 -2.66 -35.02 11.51
C LEU A 89 -1.24 -35.58 11.55
N ASN A 90 -1.07 -36.83 11.97
CA ASN A 90 0.22 -37.52 12.05
C ASN A 90 0.51 -38.41 10.82
N ASP A 91 -0.32 -38.35 9.77
CA ASP A 91 -0.22 -39.17 8.54
C ASP A 91 -0.18 -40.69 8.77
N ASN A 92 -0.82 -41.16 9.85
CA ASN A 92 -0.87 -42.57 10.22
C ASN A 92 -1.99 -43.30 9.45
N LEU A 93 -1.69 -43.72 8.22
CA LEU A 93 -2.66 -44.38 7.32
C LEU A 93 -3.27 -45.65 7.92
N GLU A 94 -2.47 -46.53 8.52
CA GLU A 94 -2.95 -47.82 9.04
C GLU A 94 -3.90 -47.64 10.23
N ALA A 95 -3.56 -46.73 11.15
CA ALA A 95 -4.45 -46.33 12.23
C ALA A 95 -5.74 -45.70 11.70
N ALA A 96 -5.65 -44.79 10.72
CA ALA A 96 -6.83 -44.18 10.11
C ALA A 96 -7.75 -45.21 9.45
N VAL A 97 -7.20 -46.16 8.67
CA VAL A 97 -7.97 -47.25 8.05
C VAL A 97 -8.65 -48.11 9.10
N THR A 98 -7.92 -48.49 10.16
CA THR A 98 -8.49 -49.26 11.26
C THR A 98 -9.64 -48.53 11.95
N LEU A 99 -9.48 -47.22 12.21
CA LEU A 99 -10.55 -46.40 12.78
C LEU A 99 -11.76 -46.29 11.85
N MET A 100 -11.55 -46.17 10.54
CA MET A 100 -12.65 -46.08 9.58
C MET A 100 -13.39 -47.41 9.41
N ASP A 101 -12.71 -48.55 9.52
CA ASP A 101 -13.32 -49.87 9.41
C ASP A 101 -14.15 -50.22 10.65
N GLU A 102 -13.65 -49.90 11.85
CA GLU A 102 -14.32 -50.20 13.12
C GLU A 102 -15.32 -49.11 13.55
N ALA A 103 -15.10 -47.85 13.16
CA ALA A 103 -15.90 -46.68 13.52
C ALA A 103 -16.15 -45.74 12.32
N PRO A 104 -16.96 -46.16 11.33
CA PRO A 104 -17.21 -45.37 10.12
C PRO A 104 -17.94 -44.04 10.39
N GLU A 105 -18.61 -43.91 11.53
CA GLU A 105 -19.30 -42.69 11.96
C GLU A 105 -18.35 -41.50 12.12
N LEU A 106 -17.05 -41.74 12.36
CA LEU A 106 -16.05 -40.67 12.54
C LEU A 106 -15.64 -39.95 11.26
N ILE A 107 -15.95 -40.51 10.08
CA ILE A 107 -15.40 -40.04 8.79
C ILE A 107 -15.79 -38.59 8.49
N ASN A 108 -17.07 -38.25 8.74
CA ASN A 108 -17.65 -36.95 8.41
C ASN A 108 -17.81 -36.04 9.63
N GLU A 109 -17.30 -36.46 10.80
CA GLU A 109 -17.34 -35.65 12.00
C GLU A 109 -16.42 -34.43 11.88
N PRO A 110 -16.93 -33.20 12.07
CA PRO A 110 -16.09 -32.02 12.08
C PRO A 110 -15.50 -31.74 13.47
N MET A 111 -14.46 -30.92 13.49
CA MET A 111 -13.94 -30.27 14.69
C MET A 111 -14.89 -29.17 15.14
N ILE A 112 -15.08 -29.05 16.46
CA ILE A 112 -16.14 -28.21 17.06
C ILE A 112 -15.57 -26.93 17.72
N SER A 113 -14.27 -26.87 18.02
CA SER A 113 -13.66 -25.70 18.66
C SER A 113 -13.78 -24.44 17.79
N ASP A 114 -13.93 -23.29 18.44
CA ASP A 114 -14.00 -21.97 17.78
C ASP A 114 -12.82 -21.72 16.81
N LEU A 115 -11.64 -22.30 17.08
CA LEU A 115 -10.44 -22.14 16.24
C LEU A 115 -10.51 -22.94 14.94
N TYR A 116 -10.96 -24.19 15.00
CA TYR A 116 -10.90 -25.19 13.93
C TYR A 116 -12.29 -25.64 13.44
N GLN A 117 -13.33 -24.91 13.82
CA GLN A 117 -14.73 -25.25 13.55
C GLN A 117 -14.95 -25.66 12.09
N GLY A 118 -15.56 -26.83 11.90
CA GLY A 118 -15.94 -27.36 10.60
C GLY A 118 -14.83 -28.08 9.82
N MET A 119 -13.61 -28.15 10.37
CA MET A 119 -12.54 -28.97 9.80
C MET A 119 -12.86 -30.46 9.97
N THR A 120 -12.69 -31.25 8.92
CA THR A 120 -12.85 -32.73 8.95
C THR A 120 -11.51 -33.42 8.75
N ALA A 121 -11.42 -34.73 9.03
CA ALA A 121 -10.21 -35.52 8.78
C ALA A 121 -9.77 -35.47 7.31
N LEU A 122 -10.73 -35.37 6.37
CA LEU A 122 -10.44 -35.21 4.94
C LEU A 122 -9.73 -33.88 4.62
N HIS A 123 -10.06 -32.78 5.30
CA HIS A 123 -9.33 -31.52 5.13
C HIS A 123 -7.86 -31.66 5.54
N ILE A 124 -7.60 -32.33 6.67
CA ILE A 124 -6.24 -32.54 7.18
C ILE A 124 -5.43 -33.40 6.21
N ALA A 125 -6.00 -34.52 5.74
CA ALA A 125 -5.36 -35.41 4.77
C ALA A 125 -5.02 -34.68 3.45
N VAL A 126 -5.89 -33.77 2.99
CA VAL A 126 -5.65 -32.93 1.81
C VAL A 126 -4.50 -31.95 2.03
N VAL A 127 -4.47 -31.28 3.19
CA VAL A 127 -3.39 -30.33 3.54
C VAL A 127 -2.03 -31.03 3.63
N ASN A 128 -2.00 -32.23 4.22
CA ASN A 128 -0.80 -33.05 4.32
C ASN A 128 -0.40 -33.73 3.00
N GLN A 129 -1.18 -33.57 1.93
CA GLN A 129 -0.93 -34.19 0.62
C GLN A 129 -0.89 -35.73 0.63
N ASN A 130 -1.58 -36.36 1.59
CA ASN A 130 -1.62 -37.81 1.70
C ASN A 130 -2.67 -38.40 0.75
N VAL A 131 -2.27 -38.60 -0.52
CA VAL A 131 -3.13 -39.11 -1.59
C VAL A 131 -3.80 -40.44 -1.21
N ASN A 132 -3.08 -41.34 -0.55
CA ASN A 132 -3.61 -42.65 -0.16
C ASN A 132 -4.71 -42.52 0.90
N LEU A 133 -4.50 -41.68 1.92
CA LEU A 133 -5.51 -41.42 2.95
C LEU A 133 -6.73 -40.72 2.36
N VAL A 134 -6.54 -39.74 1.47
CA VAL A 134 -7.63 -39.06 0.76
C VAL A 134 -8.47 -40.07 -0.05
N ARG A 135 -7.82 -40.94 -0.83
CA ARG A 135 -8.50 -41.98 -1.61
C ARG A 135 -9.34 -42.90 -0.72
N GLU A 136 -8.80 -43.26 0.43
CA GLU A 136 -9.39 -44.24 1.33
C GLU A 136 -10.54 -43.64 2.18
N LEU A 137 -10.46 -42.35 2.50
CA LEU A 137 -11.57 -41.57 3.06
C LEU A 137 -12.71 -41.39 2.05
N ILE A 138 -12.40 -41.00 0.81
CA ILE A 138 -13.40 -40.84 -0.26
C ILE A 138 -14.10 -42.17 -0.55
N ARG A 139 -13.35 -43.29 -0.64
CA ARG A 139 -13.91 -44.62 -0.88
C ARG A 139 -14.93 -45.06 0.18
N ARG A 140 -14.77 -44.62 1.43
CA ARG A 140 -15.68 -44.93 2.55
C ARG A 140 -16.77 -43.89 2.78
N GLY A 141 -17.00 -42.97 1.84
CA GLY A 141 -18.07 -41.97 1.94
C GLY A 141 -17.68 -40.68 2.65
N GLY A 142 -16.38 -40.32 2.61
CA GLY A 142 -15.92 -39.00 3.01
C GLY A 142 -16.51 -37.91 2.12
N ASP A 143 -17.22 -36.96 2.73
CA ASP A 143 -17.89 -35.88 2.04
C ASP A 143 -16.89 -34.80 1.60
N GLY A 144 -16.70 -34.68 0.27
CA GLY A 144 -15.84 -33.68 -0.35
C GLY A 144 -16.54 -32.37 -0.73
N ALA A 145 -17.87 -32.31 -0.61
CA ALA A 145 -18.69 -31.26 -1.22
C ALA A 145 -19.32 -30.30 -0.19
N THR A 146 -19.85 -30.80 0.92
CA THR A 146 -20.62 -29.97 1.88
C THR A 146 -19.81 -29.34 3.03
N PRO A 147 -18.75 -29.97 3.58
CA PRO A 147 -18.09 -29.46 4.77
C PRO A 147 -17.45 -28.07 4.54
N ARG A 148 -17.62 -27.19 5.54
CA ARG A 148 -17.10 -25.82 5.51
C ARG A 148 -16.31 -25.49 6.77
N VAL A 149 -15.07 -25.08 6.60
CA VAL A 149 -14.19 -24.64 7.69
C VAL A 149 -14.45 -23.17 8.03
N THR A 150 -15.22 -22.91 9.08
CA THR A 150 -15.58 -21.55 9.53
C THR A 150 -14.78 -21.07 10.75
N GLY A 151 -13.89 -21.92 11.26
CA GLY A 151 -13.04 -21.67 12.42
C GLY A 151 -12.22 -20.39 12.31
N MET A 152 -11.98 -19.72 13.44
CA MET A 152 -11.30 -18.43 13.46
C MET A 152 -9.88 -18.47 12.92
N TYR A 153 -9.20 -19.63 12.98
CA TYR A 153 -7.83 -19.80 12.49
C TYR A 153 -7.72 -19.62 10.97
N PHE A 154 -8.74 -20.05 10.21
CA PHE A 154 -8.75 -20.07 8.74
C PHE A 154 -9.33 -18.81 8.11
N ARG A 155 -9.83 -17.87 8.92
CA ARG A 155 -10.36 -16.59 8.43
C ARG A 155 -9.22 -15.66 8.00
N LYS A 156 -9.44 -14.91 6.92
CA LYS A 156 -8.48 -13.90 6.44
C LYS A 156 -8.25 -12.82 7.51
N ARG A 157 -7.06 -12.81 8.11
CA ARG A 157 -6.66 -11.87 9.17
C ARG A 157 -5.31 -11.22 8.90
N ARG A 158 -5.08 -10.02 9.43
CA ARG A 158 -3.77 -9.37 9.36
C ARG A 158 -2.77 -10.15 10.22
N GLY A 159 -1.66 -10.58 9.63
CA GLY A 159 -0.69 -11.45 10.31
C GLY A 159 -1.11 -12.92 10.40
N GLY A 160 -2.20 -13.32 9.75
CA GLY A 160 -2.52 -14.74 9.59
C GLY A 160 -1.56 -15.40 8.61
N LEU A 161 -1.11 -16.60 8.94
CA LEU A 161 -0.18 -17.37 8.10
C LEU A 161 -0.90 -18.11 6.95
N LEU A 162 -2.19 -18.41 7.13
CA LEU A 162 -2.96 -19.25 6.22
C LEU A 162 -4.30 -18.62 5.85
N TYR A 163 -4.69 -18.76 4.58
CA TYR A 163 -6.05 -18.52 4.12
C TYR A 163 -6.33 -19.36 2.87
N TYR A 164 -7.06 -20.46 3.07
CA TYR A 164 -7.43 -21.42 2.01
C TYR A 164 -8.93 -21.42 1.69
N GLY A 165 -9.67 -20.45 2.24
CA GLY A 165 -11.14 -20.43 2.16
C GLY A 165 -11.77 -21.46 3.10
N GLU A 166 -12.93 -21.99 2.71
CA GLU A 166 -13.78 -22.81 3.59
C GLU A 166 -14.02 -24.23 3.06
N HIS A 167 -13.91 -24.43 1.75
CA HIS A 167 -14.29 -25.69 1.10
C HIS A 167 -13.05 -26.56 0.86
N ILE A 168 -13.20 -27.89 0.97
CA ILE A 168 -12.09 -28.86 0.80
C ILE A 168 -11.34 -28.67 -0.52
N LEU A 169 -12.07 -28.45 -1.62
CA LEU A 169 -11.47 -28.21 -2.93
C LEU A 169 -10.57 -26.96 -2.96
N ALA A 170 -10.91 -25.93 -2.19
CA ALA A 170 -10.08 -24.73 -2.08
C ALA A 170 -8.76 -25.00 -1.34
N PHE A 171 -8.80 -25.86 -0.31
CA PHE A 171 -7.58 -26.34 0.38
C PHE A 171 -6.68 -27.13 -0.58
N ALA A 172 -7.25 -28.11 -1.29
CA ALA A 172 -6.51 -28.89 -2.29
C ALA A 172 -5.89 -27.99 -3.39
N SER A 173 -6.65 -26.99 -3.84
CA SER A 173 -6.21 -26.05 -4.86
C SER A 173 -5.03 -25.18 -4.40
N CYS A 174 -5.03 -24.73 -3.14
CA CYS A 174 -3.92 -23.91 -2.61
C CYS A 174 -2.64 -24.72 -2.42
N VAL A 175 -2.77 -26.02 -2.13
CA VAL A 175 -1.65 -26.94 -2.00
C VAL A 175 -1.10 -27.33 -3.38
N GLY A 176 -2.00 -27.53 -4.36
CA GLY A 176 -1.65 -27.68 -5.77
C GLY A 176 -1.40 -29.11 -6.25
N ASN A 177 -1.83 -30.12 -5.49
CA ASN A 177 -1.76 -31.51 -5.93
C ASN A 177 -2.91 -31.83 -6.90
N GLU A 178 -2.60 -31.97 -8.19
CA GLU A 178 -3.56 -32.22 -9.26
C GLU A 178 -4.35 -33.52 -9.08
N GLU A 179 -3.73 -34.59 -8.55
CA GLU A 179 -4.42 -35.87 -8.32
C GLU A 179 -5.52 -35.70 -7.28
N ILE A 180 -5.22 -35.03 -6.17
CA ILE A 180 -6.20 -34.75 -5.10
C ILE A 180 -7.34 -33.86 -5.61
N ILE A 181 -7.01 -32.82 -6.39
CA ILE A 181 -8.01 -31.92 -6.98
C ILE A 181 -8.97 -32.72 -7.88
N ASN A 182 -8.44 -33.57 -8.76
CA ASN A 182 -9.26 -34.40 -9.65
C ASN A 182 -10.11 -35.41 -8.88
N MET A 183 -9.57 -36.05 -7.82
CA MET A 183 -10.36 -36.95 -6.97
C MET A 183 -11.53 -36.24 -6.30
N LEU A 184 -11.32 -35.01 -5.80
CA LEU A 184 -12.38 -34.23 -5.14
C LEU A 184 -13.45 -33.76 -6.12
N ILE A 185 -13.07 -33.30 -7.32
CA ILE A 185 -14.03 -32.89 -8.37
C ILE A 185 -14.87 -34.10 -8.80
N ASN A 186 -14.26 -35.27 -8.99
CA ASN A 186 -14.97 -36.51 -9.31
C ASN A 186 -15.90 -36.96 -8.18
N ASN A 187 -15.58 -36.62 -6.93
CA ASN A 187 -16.42 -36.84 -5.74
C ASN A 187 -17.46 -35.71 -5.52
N GLY A 188 -17.82 -34.96 -6.57
CA GLY A 188 -18.89 -33.96 -6.52
C GLY A 188 -18.54 -32.62 -5.89
N ALA A 189 -17.24 -32.32 -5.66
CA ALA A 189 -16.85 -31.02 -5.13
C ALA A 189 -17.16 -29.88 -6.12
N ASN A 190 -17.87 -28.85 -5.63
CA ASN A 190 -18.28 -27.74 -6.47
C ASN A 190 -17.14 -26.73 -6.72
N VAL A 191 -16.68 -26.63 -7.96
CA VAL A 191 -15.62 -25.70 -8.41
C VAL A 191 -16.04 -24.22 -8.23
N ARG A 192 -17.34 -23.94 -8.30
CA ARG A 192 -17.89 -22.57 -8.23
C ARG A 192 -18.30 -22.16 -6.81
N ALA A 193 -17.96 -22.96 -5.80
CA ALA A 193 -18.26 -22.66 -4.40
C ALA A 193 -17.63 -21.32 -3.96
N GLN A 194 -18.37 -20.56 -3.16
CA GLN A 194 -17.96 -19.28 -2.61
C GLN A 194 -17.91 -19.35 -1.09
N ASP A 195 -16.85 -18.81 -0.50
CA ASP A 195 -16.72 -18.70 0.96
C ASP A 195 -17.63 -17.61 1.58
N THR A 196 -17.54 -17.39 2.89
CA THR A 196 -18.27 -16.29 3.58
C THR A 196 -17.94 -14.90 3.07
N CYS A 197 -16.82 -14.69 2.38
CA CYS A 197 -16.47 -13.43 1.75
C CYS A 197 -16.95 -13.32 0.30
N GLY A 198 -17.60 -14.36 -0.24
CA GLY A 198 -17.99 -14.48 -1.64
C GLY A 198 -16.81 -14.82 -2.56
N ASN A 199 -15.66 -15.18 -2.01
CA ASN A 199 -14.49 -15.54 -2.81
C ASN A 199 -14.66 -16.94 -3.38
N THR A 200 -14.57 -17.04 -4.70
CA THR A 200 -14.39 -18.33 -5.40
C THR A 200 -12.97 -18.86 -5.21
N ILE A 201 -12.73 -20.11 -5.60
CA ILE A 201 -11.40 -20.75 -5.55
C ILE A 201 -10.34 -19.92 -6.28
N LEU A 202 -10.69 -19.33 -7.44
CA LEU A 202 -9.77 -18.48 -8.20
C LEU A 202 -9.35 -17.21 -7.43
N HIS A 203 -10.24 -16.63 -6.62
CA HIS A 203 -9.86 -15.50 -5.76
C HIS A 203 -8.83 -15.93 -4.71
N ILE A 204 -9.02 -17.13 -4.12
CA ILE A 204 -8.16 -17.68 -3.08
C ILE A 204 -6.77 -17.98 -3.67
N LEU A 205 -6.70 -18.57 -4.86
CA LEU A 205 -5.45 -18.86 -5.58
C LEU A 205 -4.64 -17.60 -5.88
N VAL A 206 -5.29 -16.51 -6.31
CA VAL A 206 -4.64 -15.22 -6.55
C VAL A 206 -3.97 -14.64 -5.29
N MET A 207 -4.49 -14.97 -4.10
CA MET A 207 -3.96 -14.52 -2.82
C MET A 207 -2.82 -15.40 -2.28
N GLN A 208 -2.53 -16.55 -2.92
CA GLN A 208 -1.48 -17.45 -2.43
C GLN A 208 -0.07 -16.91 -2.70
N PRO A 209 0.89 -17.20 -1.80
CA PRO A 209 2.27 -16.78 -1.99
C PRO A 209 2.95 -17.52 -3.15
N ASN A 210 2.62 -18.81 -3.36
CA ASN A 210 3.17 -19.60 -4.46
C ASN A 210 2.40 -19.32 -5.76
N ARG A 211 2.93 -18.36 -6.54
CA ARG A 211 2.26 -17.84 -7.73
C ARG A 211 2.26 -18.82 -8.90
N THR A 212 3.28 -19.67 -9.03
CA THR A 212 3.44 -20.59 -10.18
C THR A 212 2.46 -21.74 -10.10
N ILE A 213 2.42 -22.43 -8.95
CA ILE A 213 1.47 -23.51 -8.69
C ILE A 213 0.04 -22.99 -8.82
N ALA A 214 -0.24 -21.80 -8.26
CA ALA A 214 -1.55 -21.18 -8.39
C ALA A 214 -1.98 -21.00 -9.85
N CYS A 215 -1.08 -20.62 -10.77
CA CYS A 215 -1.42 -20.47 -12.20
C CYS A 215 -1.73 -21.82 -12.87
N GLN A 216 -0.97 -22.88 -12.57
CA GLN A 216 -1.23 -24.23 -13.08
C GLN A 216 -2.60 -24.74 -12.63
N VAL A 217 -2.92 -24.57 -11.34
CA VAL A 217 -4.21 -24.97 -10.78
C VAL A 217 -5.36 -24.13 -11.35
N VAL A 218 -5.14 -22.82 -11.58
CA VAL A 218 -6.12 -21.95 -12.26
C VAL A 218 -6.46 -22.51 -13.65
N ASP A 219 -5.47 -22.98 -14.40
CA ASP A 219 -5.70 -23.57 -15.73
C ASP A 219 -6.49 -24.88 -15.65
N LEU A 220 -6.15 -25.75 -14.70
CA LEU A 220 -6.88 -26.98 -14.44
C LEU A 220 -8.35 -26.71 -14.06
N LEU A 221 -8.60 -25.77 -13.15
CA LEU A 221 -9.98 -25.48 -12.72
C LEU A 221 -10.80 -24.82 -13.82
N LEU A 222 -10.18 -23.96 -14.63
CA LEU A 222 -10.86 -23.31 -15.75
C LEU A 222 -11.13 -24.27 -16.91
N SER A 223 -10.28 -25.27 -17.17
CA SER A 223 -10.59 -26.29 -18.16
C SER A 223 -11.78 -27.15 -17.74
N ARG A 224 -11.85 -27.54 -16.45
CA ARG A 224 -12.99 -28.25 -15.88
C ARG A 224 -14.28 -27.43 -15.87
N ASP A 225 -14.21 -26.13 -15.57
CA ASP A 225 -15.37 -25.24 -15.65
C ASP A 225 -15.87 -25.09 -17.09
N ALA A 226 -14.95 -25.03 -18.08
CA ALA A 226 -15.32 -24.94 -19.49
C ALA A 226 -16.04 -26.20 -20.02
N GLU A 227 -15.73 -27.40 -19.48
CA GLU A 227 -16.45 -28.64 -19.80
C GLU A 227 -17.93 -28.59 -19.37
N MET A 228 -18.28 -27.76 -18.38
CA MET A 228 -19.65 -27.61 -17.88
C MET A 228 -20.49 -26.59 -18.66
N ASP A 229 -19.90 -25.88 -19.63
CA ASP A 229 -20.50 -24.80 -20.45
C ASP A 229 -21.38 -23.81 -19.65
N PRO A 230 -20.85 -23.13 -18.62
CA PRO A 230 -21.62 -22.21 -17.80
C PRO A 230 -21.89 -20.88 -18.52
N ILE A 231 -23.09 -20.31 -18.28
CA ILE A 231 -23.52 -19.00 -18.82
C ILE A 231 -22.50 -17.87 -18.54
N ILE A 232 -21.83 -17.93 -17.38
CA ILE A 232 -20.80 -16.97 -16.97
C ILE A 232 -19.53 -17.75 -16.64
N ALA A 233 -18.43 -17.43 -17.31
CA ALA A 233 -17.12 -18.01 -17.02
C ALA A 233 -16.70 -17.77 -15.56
N LEU A 234 -16.06 -18.76 -14.93
CA LEU A 234 -15.66 -18.69 -13.52
C LEU A 234 -14.75 -17.49 -13.19
N ASP A 235 -13.92 -17.04 -14.14
CA ASP A 235 -13.03 -15.90 -13.98
C ASP A 235 -13.75 -14.53 -13.96
N MET A 236 -15.04 -14.51 -14.32
CA MET A 236 -15.90 -13.33 -14.30
C MET A 236 -16.85 -13.29 -13.10
N VAL A 237 -16.88 -14.35 -12.27
CA VAL A 237 -17.72 -14.37 -11.06
C VAL A 237 -17.13 -13.41 -10.02
N PRO A 238 -17.86 -12.37 -9.59
CA PRO A 238 -17.37 -11.45 -8.58
C PRO A 238 -17.60 -11.98 -7.16
N ASN A 239 -16.80 -11.50 -6.22
CA ASN A 239 -17.10 -11.67 -4.79
C ASN A 239 -18.18 -10.68 -4.30
N TYR A 240 -18.55 -10.76 -3.01
CA TYR A 240 -19.54 -9.85 -2.41
C TYR A 240 -19.13 -8.37 -2.40
N ARG A 241 -17.89 -8.05 -2.79
CA ARG A 241 -17.41 -6.67 -2.99
C ARG A 241 -17.42 -6.23 -4.46
N GLY A 242 -17.94 -7.05 -5.37
CA GLY A 242 -17.95 -6.78 -6.81
C GLY A 242 -16.58 -6.90 -7.48
N ILE A 243 -15.61 -7.59 -6.84
CA ILE A 243 -14.25 -7.76 -7.36
C ILE A 243 -14.16 -9.17 -7.95
N THR A 244 -13.72 -9.29 -9.19
CA THR A 244 -13.40 -10.57 -9.86
C THR A 244 -11.98 -11.04 -9.52
N PRO A 245 -11.61 -12.31 -9.77
CA PRO A 245 -10.24 -12.79 -9.55
C PRO A 245 -9.20 -11.94 -10.29
N PHE A 246 -9.53 -11.48 -11.49
CA PHE A 246 -8.69 -10.59 -12.30
C PHE A 246 -8.45 -9.24 -11.64
N LYS A 247 -9.51 -8.56 -11.18
CA LYS A 247 -9.41 -7.31 -10.41
C LYS A 247 -8.70 -7.51 -9.07
N LEU A 248 -8.89 -8.67 -8.44
CA LEU A 248 -8.22 -8.99 -7.17
C LEU A 248 -6.71 -9.14 -7.37
N ALA A 249 -6.26 -9.75 -8.48
CA ALA A 249 -4.83 -9.88 -8.79
C ALA A 249 -4.16 -8.50 -8.89
N ALA A 250 -4.86 -7.55 -9.54
CA ALA A 250 -4.43 -6.15 -9.59
C ALA A 250 -4.34 -5.49 -8.21
N LYS A 251 -5.35 -5.69 -7.37
CA LYS A 251 -5.42 -5.10 -6.03
C LYS A 251 -4.36 -5.65 -5.09
N GLU A 252 -4.14 -6.96 -5.09
CA GLU A 252 -3.16 -7.61 -4.21
C GLU A 252 -1.71 -7.39 -4.70
N GLY A 253 -1.52 -7.11 -6.00
CA GLY A 253 -0.21 -6.89 -6.62
C GLY A 253 0.44 -8.17 -7.16
N ASN A 254 -0.36 -9.21 -7.42
CA ASN A 254 0.14 -10.47 -7.95
C ASN A 254 0.37 -10.36 -9.47
N VAL A 255 1.54 -9.87 -9.86
CA VAL A 255 1.92 -9.64 -11.27
C VAL A 255 1.87 -10.93 -12.10
N VAL A 256 2.25 -12.07 -11.53
CA VAL A 256 2.32 -13.36 -12.23
C VAL A 256 0.91 -13.84 -12.57
N ALA A 257 0.01 -13.90 -11.58
CA ALA A 257 -1.39 -14.28 -11.80
C ALA A 257 -2.09 -13.28 -12.74
N PHE A 258 -1.82 -11.98 -12.61
CA PHE A 258 -2.37 -10.97 -13.49
C PHE A 258 -1.92 -11.19 -14.94
N GLN A 259 -0.62 -11.37 -15.19
CA GLN A 259 -0.08 -11.62 -16.52
C GLN A 259 -0.59 -12.94 -17.13
N HIS A 260 -0.74 -13.98 -16.31
CA HIS A 260 -1.32 -15.26 -16.72
C HIS A 260 -2.76 -15.09 -17.23
N LEU A 261 -3.61 -14.43 -16.44
CA LEU A 261 -5.00 -14.15 -16.81
C LEU A 261 -5.10 -13.24 -18.04
N VAL A 262 -4.23 -12.22 -18.16
CA VAL A 262 -4.15 -11.36 -19.34
C VAL A 262 -3.78 -12.16 -20.60
N ASN A 263 -2.77 -13.03 -20.50
CA ASN A 263 -2.32 -13.84 -21.63
C ASN A 263 -3.41 -14.81 -22.11
N ARG A 264 -4.24 -15.32 -21.19
CA ARG A 264 -5.41 -16.14 -21.54
C ARG A 264 -6.51 -15.38 -22.25
N ARG A 265 -6.71 -14.10 -21.92
CA ARG A 265 -7.71 -13.22 -22.57
C ARG A 265 -7.21 -12.62 -23.89
N ARG A 266 -5.98 -12.91 -24.30
CA ARG A 266 -5.35 -12.34 -25.50
C ARG A 266 -5.60 -13.21 -26.73
N ILE A 267 -5.93 -12.57 -27.84
CA ILE A 267 -6.06 -13.21 -29.15
C ILE A 267 -4.82 -12.86 -29.97
N VAL A 268 -4.08 -13.87 -30.42
CA VAL A 268 -2.94 -13.67 -31.34
C VAL A 268 -3.48 -13.55 -32.76
N GLN A 269 -3.26 -12.42 -33.43
CA GLN A 269 -3.75 -12.20 -34.79
C GLN A 269 -2.83 -12.84 -35.84
N TRP A 270 -1.54 -12.58 -35.71
CA TRP A 270 -0.51 -13.12 -36.61
C TRP A 270 0.87 -13.03 -35.96
N ASN A 271 1.76 -13.92 -36.40
CA ASN A 271 3.17 -13.94 -36.06
C ASN A 271 3.98 -13.87 -37.35
N LEU A 272 4.82 -12.84 -37.49
CA LEU A 272 5.72 -12.64 -38.64
C LEU A 272 7.17 -12.59 -38.15
N GLY A 273 7.81 -13.76 -38.09
CA GLY A 273 9.16 -13.90 -37.57
C GLY A 273 9.27 -13.36 -36.14
N PRO A 274 10.06 -12.31 -35.89
CA PRO A 274 10.16 -11.71 -34.56
C PRO A 274 8.97 -10.80 -34.19
N LEU A 275 8.08 -10.45 -35.12
CA LEU A 275 6.94 -9.57 -34.84
C LEU A 275 5.70 -10.41 -34.49
N THR A 276 5.02 -10.05 -33.41
CA THR A 276 3.77 -10.67 -32.99
C THR A 276 2.71 -9.59 -32.78
N SER A 277 1.57 -9.71 -33.45
CA SER A 277 0.43 -8.81 -33.25
C SER A 277 -0.60 -9.47 -32.35
N ASN A 278 -0.79 -8.88 -31.19
CA ASN A 278 -1.67 -9.37 -30.15
C ASN A 278 -2.86 -8.42 -29.96
N LEU A 279 -4.04 -8.98 -29.82
CA LEU A 279 -5.27 -8.26 -29.51
C LEU A 279 -5.68 -8.58 -28.07
N TYR A 280 -5.63 -7.57 -27.20
CA TYR A 280 -5.94 -7.70 -25.78
C TYR A 280 -7.35 -7.22 -25.46
N ASP A 281 -8.10 -8.01 -24.69
CA ASP A 281 -9.40 -7.61 -24.15
C ASP A 281 -9.21 -6.54 -23.06
N LEU A 282 -9.87 -5.39 -23.22
CA LEU A 282 -9.83 -4.28 -22.26
C LEU A 282 -10.94 -4.34 -21.20
N THR A 283 -11.81 -5.36 -21.25
CA THR A 283 -12.87 -5.56 -20.25
C THR A 283 -12.25 -5.64 -18.84
N GLU A 284 -12.84 -4.95 -17.87
CA GLU A 284 -12.36 -4.76 -16.48
C GLU A 284 -11.09 -3.89 -16.31
N ILE A 285 -10.26 -3.75 -17.35
CA ILE A 285 -9.04 -2.94 -17.31
C ILE A 285 -9.38 -1.45 -17.41
N ASP A 286 -10.21 -1.11 -18.40
CA ASP A 286 -10.57 0.25 -18.74
C ASP A 286 -11.63 0.84 -17.78
N SER A 287 -11.51 2.14 -17.48
CA SER A 287 -12.35 2.90 -16.54
C SER A 287 -13.69 3.35 -17.13
N TRP A 288 -13.92 3.16 -18.44
CA TRP A 288 -15.11 3.69 -19.11
C TRP A 288 -16.41 2.98 -18.72
N SER A 289 -16.39 1.64 -18.60
CA SER A 289 -17.58 0.82 -18.31
C SER A 289 -17.77 0.53 -16.83
N ASP A 290 -16.69 0.50 -16.06
CA ASP A 290 -16.68 -0.07 -14.71
C ASP A 290 -16.46 1.03 -13.67
N GLU A 291 -17.31 1.08 -12.64
CA GLU A 291 -17.14 2.03 -11.52
C GLU A 291 -15.89 1.78 -10.67
N LEU A 292 -15.33 0.56 -10.76
CA LEU A 292 -14.12 0.12 -10.09
C LEU A 292 -13.26 -0.68 -11.08
N SER A 293 -12.46 0.03 -11.86
CA SER A 293 -11.56 -0.55 -12.86
C SER A 293 -10.24 -1.03 -12.25
N VAL A 294 -9.50 -1.86 -12.98
CA VAL A 294 -8.14 -2.28 -12.58
C VAL A 294 -7.22 -1.07 -12.38
N LEU A 295 -7.30 -0.06 -13.24
CA LEU A 295 -6.48 1.14 -13.15
C LEU A 295 -6.72 1.89 -11.83
N GLU A 296 -7.97 1.99 -11.39
CA GLU A 296 -8.34 2.64 -10.12
C GLU A 296 -7.92 1.81 -8.91
N LEU A 297 -8.04 0.48 -9.00
CA LEU A 297 -7.55 -0.42 -7.96
C LEU A 297 -6.04 -0.28 -7.76
N ILE A 298 -5.27 -0.17 -8.86
CA ILE A 298 -3.82 0.02 -8.81
C ILE A 298 -3.48 1.40 -8.26
N ALA A 299 -4.09 2.47 -8.80
CA ALA A 299 -3.86 3.85 -8.36
C ALA A 299 -4.22 4.04 -6.87
N GLY A 300 -5.23 3.32 -6.40
CA GLY A 300 -5.67 3.34 -5.01
C GLY A 300 -4.95 2.36 -4.07
N SER A 301 -4.04 1.52 -4.57
CA SER A 301 -3.34 0.54 -3.74
C SER A 301 -2.11 1.14 -3.06
N GLN A 302 -1.94 0.84 -1.77
CA GLN A 302 -0.75 1.23 -1.01
C GLN A 302 0.41 0.25 -1.22
N ARG A 303 0.16 -0.92 -1.82
CA ARG A 303 1.17 -1.94 -2.02
C ARG A 303 2.07 -1.58 -3.20
N ARG A 304 3.40 -1.64 -2.98
CA ARG A 304 4.38 -1.41 -4.04
C ARG A 304 4.23 -2.41 -5.20
N GLU A 305 3.92 -3.66 -4.88
CA GLU A 305 3.74 -4.73 -5.88
C GLU A 305 2.63 -4.44 -6.89
N ALA A 306 1.53 -3.80 -6.46
CA ALA A 306 0.44 -3.42 -7.36
C ALA A 306 0.87 -2.40 -8.43
N ARG A 307 1.85 -1.53 -8.13
CA ARG A 307 2.36 -0.53 -9.08
C ARG A 307 3.13 -1.16 -10.23
N ARG A 308 3.77 -2.33 -10.01
CA ARG A 308 4.48 -3.07 -11.06
C ARG A 308 3.56 -3.57 -12.16
N ILE A 309 2.26 -3.72 -11.87
CA ILE A 309 1.25 -4.11 -12.86
C ILE A 309 1.09 -3.05 -13.96
N LEU A 310 1.42 -1.78 -13.69
CA LEU A 310 1.42 -0.71 -14.71
C LEU A 310 2.46 -0.94 -15.82
N GLU A 311 3.44 -1.83 -15.61
CA GLU A 311 4.45 -2.16 -16.61
C GLU A 311 4.02 -3.32 -17.52
N VAL A 312 2.98 -4.06 -17.13
CA VAL A 312 2.47 -5.22 -17.86
C VAL A 312 1.69 -4.76 -19.10
N THR A 313 1.92 -5.40 -20.24
CA THR A 313 1.06 -5.27 -21.44
C THR A 313 -0.26 -6.01 -21.16
N PRO A 314 -1.45 -5.40 -21.35
CA PRO A 314 -1.75 -4.19 -22.13
C PRO A 314 -1.81 -2.87 -21.32
N VAL A 315 -1.81 -2.93 -19.99
CA VAL A 315 -2.02 -1.77 -19.09
C VAL A 315 -1.06 -0.63 -19.43
N ARG A 316 0.23 -0.94 -19.59
CA ARG A 316 1.26 0.04 -19.95
C ARG A 316 0.93 0.82 -21.23
N GLN A 317 0.49 0.10 -22.26
CA GLN A 317 0.18 0.70 -23.57
C GLN A 317 -1.13 1.48 -23.53
N LEU A 318 -2.13 1.01 -22.79
CA LEU A 318 -3.39 1.74 -22.63
C LEU A 318 -3.16 3.10 -21.95
N VAL A 319 -2.39 3.11 -20.85
CA VAL A 319 -2.08 4.34 -20.10
C VAL A 319 -1.24 5.29 -20.96
N SER A 320 -0.23 4.79 -21.69
CA SER A 320 0.61 5.63 -22.54
C SER A 320 -0.21 6.28 -23.66
N LEU A 321 -1.15 5.55 -24.27
CA LEU A 321 -2.06 6.07 -25.28
C LEU A 321 -3.00 7.13 -24.69
N LYS A 322 -3.66 6.84 -23.57
CA LYS A 322 -4.53 7.80 -22.86
C LYS A 322 -3.81 9.11 -22.55
N TRP A 323 -2.59 9.01 -22.03
CA TRP A 323 -1.81 10.17 -21.63
C TRP A 323 -1.31 11.00 -22.81
N ASN A 324 -0.79 10.35 -23.86
CA ASN A 324 -0.19 11.05 -25.00
C ASN A 324 -1.22 11.67 -25.93
N LEU A 325 -2.38 11.04 -26.13
CA LEU A 325 -3.42 11.57 -27.01
C LEU A 325 -4.22 12.70 -26.35
N TYR A 326 -4.64 12.50 -25.09
CA TYR A 326 -5.59 13.41 -24.43
C TYR A 326 -5.03 13.98 -23.12
N GLY A 327 -4.60 13.11 -22.21
CA GLY A 327 -4.30 13.48 -20.82
C GLY A 327 -3.29 14.62 -20.68
N LYS A 328 -2.16 14.56 -21.39
CA LYS A 328 -1.11 15.58 -21.33
C LYS A 328 -1.57 16.94 -21.83
N HIS A 329 -2.43 16.98 -22.86
CA HIS A 329 -2.93 18.23 -23.44
C HIS A 329 -3.96 18.88 -22.53
N TYR A 330 -4.96 18.13 -22.07
CA TYR A 330 -5.96 18.63 -21.13
C TYR A 330 -5.36 19.05 -19.79
N PHE A 331 -4.36 18.31 -19.30
CA PHE A 331 -3.69 18.67 -18.05
C PHE A 331 -2.88 19.97 -18.16
N ARG A 332 -2.23 20.22 -19.30
CA ARG A 332 -1.52 21.49 -19.56
C ARG A 332 -2.48 22.66 -19.71
N LEU A 333 -3.63 22.44 -20.37
CA LEU A 333 -4.70 23.42 -20.49
C LEU A 333 -5.26 23.78 -19.11
N LEU A 334 -5.49 22.78 -18.25
CA LEU A 334 -5.96 22.99 -16.88
C LEU A 334 -4.94 23.77 -16.04
N LEU A 335 -3.64 23.47 -16.17
CA LEU A 335 -2.57 24.25 -15.56
C LEU A 335 -2.62 25.72 -16.02
N LEU A 336 -2.78 25.97 -17.32
CA LEU A 336 -2.88 27.33 -17.85
C LEU A 336 -4.07 28.08 -17.24
N PHE A 337 -5.25 27.46 -17.19
CA PHE A 337 -6.42 28.08 -16.56
C PHE A 337 -6.23 28.33 -15.07
N TYR A 338 -5.61 27.41 -14.34
CA TYR A 338 -5.32 27.59 -12.92
C TYR A 338 -4.30 28.72 -12.67
N LEU A 339 -3.25 28.82 -13.51
CA LEU A 339 -2.29 29.92 -13.43
C LEU A 339 -2.93 31.28 -13.72
N LEU A 340 -3.83 31.35 -14.70
CA LEU A 340 -4.62 32.55 -14.95
C LEU A 340 -5.51 32.89 -13.76
N TYR A 341 -6.20 31.90 -13.19
CA TYR A 341 -7.04 32.06 -12.01
C TYR A 341 -6.26 32.61 -10.81
N ILE A 342 -5.16 31.97 -10.43
CA ILE A 342 -4.36 32.45 -9.28
C ILE A 342 -3.68 33.80 -9.59
N GLY A 343 -3.32 34.05 -10.85
CA GLY A 343 -2.82 35.35 -11.31
C GLY A 343 -3.87 36.46 -11.21
N THR A 344 -5.14 36.17 -11.49
CA THR A 344 -6.22 37.15 -11.28
C THR A 344 -6.46 37.42 -9.79
N PHE A 345 -6.43 36.38 -8.96
CA PHE A 345 -6.57 36.52 -7.51
C PHE A 345 -5.41 37.35 -6.91
N THR A 346 -4.17 37.10 -7.32
CA THR A 346 -3.01 37.87 -6.84
C THR A 346 -3.08 39.32 -7.27
N LEU A 347 -3.50 39.59 -8.51
CA LEU A 347 -3.68 40.97 -9.00
C LEU A 347 -4.71 41.73 -8.16
N CYS A 348 -5.80 41.06 -7.74
CA CYS A 348 -6.81 41.64 -6.85
C CYS A 348 -6.23 41.93 -5.45
N CYS A 349 -5.45 41.01 -4.89
CA CYS A 349 -4.79 41.20 -3.59
C CYS A 349 -3.74 42.33 -3.62
N VAL A 350 -2.95 42.45 -4.70
CA VAL A 350 -1.94 43.51 -4.85
C VAL A 350 -2.61 44.89 -4.95
N HIS A 351 -3.73 44.98 -5.67
CA HIS A 351 -4.49 46.23 -5.84
C HIS A 351 -5.60 46.39 -4.79
N ARG A 352 -5.37 45.88 -3.56
CA ARG A 352 -6.32 46.00 -2.45
C ARG A 352 -6.66 47.47 -2.18
N PRO A 353 -7.93 47.81 -1.90
CA PRO A 353 -8.32 49.18 -1.64
C PRO A 353 -7.82 49.62 -0.25
N LEU A 354 -6.80 50.47 -0.26
CA LEU A 354 -6.17 51.05 0.94
C LEU A 354 -6.30 52.57 0.92
N LYS A 355 -6.51 53.19 2.09
CA LYS A 355 -6.41 54.63 2.32
C LYS A 355 -5.40 54.91 3.43
N ASP A 356 -4.81 56.10 3.40
CA ASP A 356 -3.92 56.55 4.46
C ASP A 356 -4.71 56.79 5.75
N ILE A 357 -4.06 56.57 6.90
CA ILE A 357 -4.69 56.73 8.20
C ILE A 357 -5.05 58.21 8.43
N PRO A 358 -6.29 58.53 8.85
CA PRO A 358 -6.66 59.89 9.20
C PRO A 358 -5.94 60.35 10.47
N GLU A 359 -5.58 61.63 10.56
CA GLU A 359 -4.77 62.21 11.65
C GLU A 359 -5.34 61.96 13.06
N ASN A 360 -6.65 61.71 13.18
CA ASN A 360 -7.34 61.46 14.45
C ASN A 360 -7.35 59.99 14.91
N TYR A 361 -6.62 59.10 14.24
CA TYR A 361 -6.63 57.67 14.55
C TYR A 361 -5.61 57.33 15.65
N THR A 362 -6.08 56.85 16.80
CA THR A 362 -5.21 56.46 17.93
C THR A 362 -4.61 55.07 17.69
N LEU A 363 -3.30 55.02 17.45
CA LEU A 363 -2.53 53.77 17.36
C LEU A 363 -1.86 53.46 18.71
N PRO A 364 -1.75 52.18 19.11
CA PRO A 364 -0.82 51.76 20.13
C PRO A 364 0.61 52.20 19.78
N GLU A 365 1.45 52.56 20.76
CA GLU A 365 2.84 53.01 20.52
C GLU A 365 3.69 52.00 19.71
N ASN A 366 3.35 50.71 19.79
CA ASN A 366 4.03 49.63 19.06
C ASN A 366 3.51 49.41 17.63
N ASP A 367 2.36 49.98 17.25
CA ASP A 367 1.74 49.77 15.94
C ASP A 367 2.09 50.90 14.97
N LYS A 368 3.04 50.64 14.08
CA LYS A 368 3.51 51.59 13.05
C LYS A 368 2.79 51.43 11.72
N THR A 369 1.53 50.97 11.71
CA THR A 369 0.74 50.87 10.49
C THR A 369 0.47 52.25 9.88
N ILE A 370 0.62 52.38 8.56
CA ILE A 370 0.49 53.66 7.82
C ILE A 370 -0.83 53.74 7.03
N LYS A 371 -1.39 52.58 6.66
CA LYS A 371 -2.54 52.46 5.76
C LYS A 371 -3.60 51.53 6.33
N ILE A 372 -4.86 51.92 6.16
CA ILE A 372 -6.04 51.15 6.56
C ILE A 372 -6.88 50.75 5.32
N PRO A 373 -7.64 49.65 5.39
CA PRO A 373 -8.55 49.28 4.31
C PRO A 373 -9.65 50.32 4.09
N LYS A 374 -10.02 50.56 2.84
CA LYS A 374 -11.21 51.36 2.51
C LYS A 374 -12.49 50.57 2.80
N THR A 375 -13.55 51.27 3.18
CA THR A 375 -14.91 50.71 3.33
C THR A 375 -15.46 50.26 1.98
N LEU A 376 -16.52 49.46 1.99
CA LEU A 376 -17.06 48.85 0.78
C LEU A 376 -17.57 49.89 -0.21
N GLU A 377 -18.25 50.94 0.27
CA GLU A 377 -18.77 52.05 -0.54
C GLU A 377 -17.65 52.85 -1.21
N GLU A 378 -16.57 53.14 -0.48
CA GLU A 378 -15.41 53.88 -0.99
C GLU A 378 -14.56 53.08 -1.98
N SER A 379 -14.72 51.75 -2.00
CA SER A 379 -13.81 50.85 -2.70
C SER A 379 -14.13 50.58 -4.15
N TYR A 380 -15.33 50.91 -4.64
CA TYR A 380 -15.79 50.51 -5.98
C TYR A 380 -16.22 51.67 -6.89
N LEU A 381 -15.66 52.86 -6.67
CA LEU A 381 -16.04 54.07 -7.41
C LEU A 381 -15.28 54.22 -8.74
N THR A 382 -13.98 53.91 -8.77
CA THR A 382 -13.14 54.19 -9.93
C THR A 382 -13.21 53.09 -10.99
N TYR A 383 -12.83 53.41 -12.23
CA TYR A 383 -12.73 52.39 -13.31
C TYR A 383 -11.76 51.25 -12.94
N LYS A 384 -10.64 51.57 -12.27
CA LYS A 384 -9.68 50.58 -11.78
C LYS A 384 -10.31 49.64 -10.75
N ASP A 385 -11.16 50.16 -9.88
CA ASP A 385 -11.88 49.36 -8.89
C ASP A 385 -12.94 48.45 -9.51
N ARG A 386 -13.61 48.90 -10.59
CA ARG A 386 -14.54 48.03 -11.36
C ARG A 386 -13.84 46.85 -12.01
N LEU A 387 -12.62 47.06 -12.52
CA LEU A 387 -11.78 45.97 -13.04
C LEU A 387 -11.41 44.98 -11.93
N ARG A 388 -11.05 45.48 -10.74
CA ARG A 388 -10.78 44.65 -9.57
C ARG A 388 -12.02 43.85 -9.15
N LEU A 389 -13.19 44.48 -9.10
CA LEU A 389 -14.46 43.81 -8.79
C LEU A 389 -14.72 42.63 -9.74
N ALA A 390 -14.48 42.79 -11.04
CA ALA A 390 -14.61 41.69 -11.98
C ALA A 390 -13.66 40.51 -11.64
N GLY A 391 -12.41 40.81 -11.27
CA GLY A 391 -11.44 39.80 -10.81
C GLY A 391 -11.82 39.13 -9.48
N GLU A 392 -12.39 39.88 -8.53
CA GLU A 392 -12.91 39.35 -7.27
C GLU A 392 -14.08 38.40 -7.51
N ILE A 393 -15.03 38.76 -8.40
CA ILE A 393 -16.15 37.90 -8.80
C ILE A 393 -15.64 36.60 -9.42
N ILE A 394 -14.67 36.68 -10.34
CA ILE A 394 -14.05 35.49 -10.96
C ILE A 394 -13.38 34.62 -9.88
N SER A 395 -12.70 35.24 -8.91
CA SER A 395 -11.99 34.54 -7.83
C SER A 395 -12.95 33.77 -6.93
N VAL A 396 -14.06 34.40 -6.51
CA VAL A 396 -15.09 33.79 -5.66
C VAL A 396 -15.87 32.71 -6.42
N LEU A 397 -16.26 32.98 -7.66
CA LEU A 397 -16.95 32.00 -8.50
C LEU A 397 -16.07 30.76 -8.72
N GLY A 398 -14.77 30.96 -9.02
CA GLY A 398 -13.81 29.87 -9.15
C GLY A 398 -13.66 29.06 -7.86
N ALA A 399 -13.61 29.72 -6.69
CA ALA A 399 -13.56 29.04 -5.39
C ALA A 399 -14.82 28.19 -5.14
N LEU A 400 -16.01 28.70 -5.49
CA LEU A 400 -17.26 27.95 -5.39
C LEU A 400 -17.26 26.73 -6.32
N ILE A 401 -16.79 26.87 -7.56
CA ILE A 401 -16.66 25.76 -8.52
C ILE A 401 -15.72 24.69 -7.97
N ILE A 402 -14.57 25.08 -7.39
CA ILE A 402 -13.62 24.15 -6.78
C ILE A 402 -14.30 23.34 -5.67
N LEU A 403 -15.04 24.00 -4.77
CA LEU A 403 -15.77 23.31 -3.69
C LEU A 403 -16.85 22.36 -4.23
N LEU A 404 -17.60 22.79 -5.25
CA LEU A 404 -18.65 21.98 -5.88
C LEU A 404 -18.10 20.74 -6.58
N LEU A 405 -16.87 20.79 -7.12
CA LEU A 405 -16.22 19.65 -7.74
C LEU A 405 -15.59 18.70 -6.72
N GLU A 406 -14.95 19.21 -5.67
CA GLU A 406 -14.18 18.39 -4.72
C GLU A 406 -15.04 17.73 -3.62
N ILE A 407 -16.08 18.40 -3.11
CA ILE A 407 -16.91 17.88 -2.00
C ILE A 407 -17.62 16.56 -2.36
N PRO A 408 -18.27 16.42 -3.54
CA PRO A 408 -18.91 15.16 -3.92
C PRO A 408 -17.92 13.99 -4.05
N ASP A 409 -16.70 14.25 -4.54
CA ASP A 409 -15.65 13.23 -4.67
C ASP A 409 -15.20 12.71 -3.29
N ILE A 410 -15.09 13.60 -2.30
CA ILE A 410 -14.78 13.22 -0.92
C ILE A 410 -15.88 12.33 -0.32
N LEU A 411 -17.15 12.68 -0.55
CA LEU A 411 -18.29 11.89 -0.07
C LEU A 411 -18.35 10.51 -0.73
N ARG A 412 -18.00 10.41 -2.02
CA ARG A 412 -18.01 9.14 -2.78
C ARG A 412 -16.89 8.19 -2.36
N VAL A 413 -15.66 8.70 -2.18
CA VAL A 413 -14.47 7.86 -1.91
C VAL A 413 -14.22 7.67 -0.40
N GLY A 414 -14.72 8.59 0.42
CA GLY A 414 -14.47 8.68 1.85
C GLY A 414 -13.19 9.47 2.17
N ALA A 415 -13.29 10.41 3.11
CA ALA A 415 -12.23 11.36 3.45
C ALA A 415 -10.87 10.70 3.78
N LYS A 416 -10.86 9.62 4.57
CA LYS A 416 -9.62 8.93 4.96
C LYS A 416 -8.86 8.36 3.76
N ARG A 417 -9.58 7.86 2.75
CA ARG A 417 -8.97 7.27 1.56
C ARG A 417 -8.54 8.35 0.58
N TYR A 418 -9.35 9.40 0.44
CA TYR A 418 -9.07 10.53 -0.43
C TYR A 418 -7.78 11.27 -0.04
N PHE A 419 -7.64 11.63 1.25
CA PHE A 419 -6.46 12.35 1.73
C PHE A 419 -5.24 11.45 1.99
N GLY A 420 -5.46 10.17 2.30
CA GLY A 420 -4.39 9.21 2.56
C GLY A 420 -3.65 8.69 1.31
N GLN A 421 -4.17 8.93 0.12
CA GLN A 421 -3.58 8.46 -1.14
C GLN A 421 -2.73 9.57 -1.79
N THR A 422 -1.44 9.55 -1.51
CA THR A 422 -0.44 10.45 -2.11
C THR A 422 -0.42 10.39 -3.64
N ALA A 423 -0.74 9.23 -4.22
CA ALA A 423 -0.82 9.04 -5.66
C ALA A 423 -1.97 9.82 -6.34
N LEU A 424 -3.08 10.12 -5.67
CA LEU A 424 -4.20 10.87 -6.26
C LEU A 424 -4.07 12.39 -6.10
N GLY A 425 -3.26 12.85 -5.16
CA GLY A 425 -3.15 14.27 -4.81
C GLY A 425 -2.73 14.48 -3.36
N GLY A 426 -3.10 13.55 -2.49
CA GLY A 426 -2.78 13.57 -1.07
C GLY A 426 -3.11 14.94 -0.44
N PRO A 427 -2.11 15.66 0.09
CA PRO A 427 -2.31 16.95 0.77
C PRO A 427 -2.74 18.08 -0.16
N PHE A 428 -2.51 18.01 -1.47
CA PHE A 428 -2.84 19.11 -2.38
C PHE A 428 -4.34 19.36 -2.47
N HIS A 429 -5.16 18.31 -2.37
CA HIS A 429 -6.61 18.47 -2.31
C HIS A 429 -7.06 19.16 -1.02
N VAL A 430 -6.38 18.91 0.10
CA VAL A 430 -6.62 19.64 1.36
C VAL A 430 -6.26 21.11 1.20
N ILE A 431 -5.11 21.40 0.59
CA ILE A 431 -4.64 22.77 0.32
C ILE A 431 -5.62 23.51 -0.59
N LEU A 432 -6.11 22.85 -1.64
CA LEU A 432 -7.05 23.43 -2.60
C LEU A 432 -8.42 23.73 -1.97
N ILE A 433 -8.97 22.80 -1.18
CA ILE A 433 -10.23 23.00 -0.47
C ILE A 433 -10.08 24.08 0.61
N GLY A 434 -8.96 24.05 1.34
CA GLY A 434 -8.63 25.08 2.33
C GLY A 434 -8.50 26.46 1.69
N TYR A 435 -7.83 26.56 0.54
CA TYR A 435 -7.77 27.80 -0.23
C TYR A 435 -9.17 28.28 -0.63
N ALA A 436 -9.99 27.40 -1.22
CA ALA A 436 -11.32 27.79 -1.71
C ALA A 436 -12.26 28.20 -0.56
N SER A 437 -12.21 27.51 0.59
CA SER A 437 -13.01 27.88 1.76
C SER A 437 -12.56 29.23 2.36
N LEU A 438 -11.25 29.49 2.43
CA LEU A 438 -10.72 30.76 2.91
C LEU A 438 -11.06 31.93 1.98
N VAL A 439 -11.11 31.74 0.65
CA VAL A 439 -11.57 32.76 -0.30
C VAL A 439 -13.06 33.09 -0.10
N VAL A 440 -13.90 32.10 0.18
CA VAL A 440 -15.32 32.34 0.51
C VAL A 440 -15.44 33.10 1.84
N ILE A 441 -14.67 32.71 2.86
CA ILE A 441 -14.62 33.45 4.14
C ILE A 441 -14.13 34.88 3.92
N LEU A 442 -13.14 35.10 3.06
CA LEU A 442 -12.65 36.44 2.72
C LEU A 442 -13.75 37.32 2.11
N CYS A 443 -14.59 36.76 1.24
CA CYS A 443 -15.75 37.45 0.70
C CYS A 443 -16.75 37.84 1.79
N VAL A 444 -16.99 36.95 2.77
CA VAL A 444 -17.86 37.24 3.93
C VAL A 444 -17.27 38.36 4.79
N LEU A 445 -15.98 38.27 5.15
CA LEU A 445 -15.29 39.29 5.94
C LEU A 445 -15.33 40.66 5.24
N ARG A 446 -15.19 40.66 3.91
CA ARG A 446 -15.29 41.88 3.11
C ARG A 446 -16.68 42.48 3.14
N ALA A 447 -17.72 41.65 3.06
CA ALA A 447 -19.11 42.08 3.13
C ALA A 447 -19.52 42.58 4.54
N THR A 448 -18.92 42.04 5.59
CA THR A 448 -19.19 42.44 6.98
C THR A 448 -18.26 43.54 7.50
N GLU A 449 -17.33 44.04 6.67
CA GLU A 449 -16.32 45.07 7.00
C GLU A 449 -15.51 44.77 8.28
N THR A 450 -15.28 43.49 8.55
CA THR A 450 -14.55 43.05 9.76
C THR A 450 -13.03 43.20 9.60
N PRO A 451 -12.29 43.63 10.63
CA PRO A 451 -10.83 43.66 10.59
C PRO A 451 -10.25 42.24 10.50
N GLY A 452 -9.13 42.07 9.81
CA GLY A 452 -8.43 40.77 9.67
C GLY A 452 -8.34 40.20 8.25
N GLU A 453 -8.89 40.90 7.25
CA GLU A 453 -8.81 40.48 5.83
C GLU A 453 -7.37 40.22 5.35
N SER A 454 -6.38 41.02 5.78
CA SER A 454 -4.98 40.90 5.34
C SER A 454 -4.34 39.57 5.71
N VAL A 455 -4.61 39.09 6.92
CA VAL A 455 -4.07 37.82 7.43
C VAL A 455 -4.60 36.67 6.58
N LEU A 456 -5.91 36.68 6.30
CA LEU A 456 -6.55 35.64 5.50
C LEU A 456 -6.08 35.67 4.04
N MET A 457 -5.94 36.86 3.45
CA MET A 457 -5.40 37.04 2.10
C MET A 457 -3.98 36.48 1.98
N ALA A 458 -3.11 36.74 2.97
CA ALA A 458 -1.74 36.24 2.97
C ALA A 458 -1.70 34.71 2.96
N ILE A 459 -2.51 34.07 3.80
CA ILE A 459 -2.62 32.60 3.85
C ILE A 459 -3.18 32.06 2.51
N CYS A 460 -4.20 32.70 1.95
CA CYS A 460 -4.79 32.30 0.67
C CYS A 460 -3.76 32.34 -0.48
N LEU A 461 -2.91 33.38 -0.52
CA LEU A 461 -1.88 33.51 -1.57
C LEU A 461 -0.87 32.36 -1.49
N VAL A 462 -0.40 32.04 -0.28
CA VAL A 462 0.54 30.93 -0.07
C VAL A 462 -0.09 29.59 -0.44
N LEU A 463 -1.33 29.31 0.01
CA LEU A 463 -2.02 28.07 -0.31
C LEU A 463 -2.34 27.95 -1.81
N GLY A 464 -2.78 29.04 -2.45
CA GLY A 464 -3.12 29.05 -3.87
C GLY A 464 -1.91 28.80 -4.78
N TRP A 465 -0.78 29.45 -4.51
CA TRP A 465 0.47 29.23 -5.27
C TRP A 465 1.14 27.90 -4.94
N SER A 466 1.12 27.46 -3.68
CA SER A 466 1.69 26.15 -3.32
C SER A 466 0.95 25.01 -4.04
N ASN A 467 -0.35 25.15 -4.31
CA ASN A 467 -1.10 24.18 -5.09
C ASN A 467 -0.70 24.14 -6.59
N VAL A 468 0.06 25.12 -7.12
CA VAL A 468 0.65 25.00 -8.47
C VAL A 468 1.60 23.78 -8.56
N MET A 469 2.24 23.40 -7.44
CA MET A 469 3.08 22.20 -7.39
C MET A 469 2.31 20.91 -7.70
N TYR A 470 0.99 20.87 -7.52
CA TYR A 470 0.16 19.75 -7.96
C TYR A 470 0.30 19.49 -9.46
N PHE A 471 0.36 20.55 -10.27
CA PHE A 471 0.48 20.45 -11.72
C PHE A 471 1.89 20.10 -12.21
N ALA A 472 2.92 20.21 -11.36
CA ALA A 472 4.26 19.74 -11.70
C ALA A 472 4.31 18.21 -11.94
N ARG A 473 3.32 17.47 -11.43
CA ARG A 473 3.15 16.01 -11.62
C ARG A 473 2.98 15.57 -13.08
N GLY A 474 2.40 16.42 -13.92
CA GLY A 474 2.20 16.13 -15.35
C GLY A 474 3.49 16.18 -16.17
N PHE A 475 4.60 16.60 -15.58
CA PHE A 475 5.91 16.68 -16.23
C PHE A 475 6.82 15.59 -15.67
N GLN A 476 7.41 14.78 -16.56
CA GLN A 476 8.29 13.68 -16.18
C GLN A 476 9.51 14.14 -15.37
N MET A 477 10.06 15.33 -15.68
CA MET A 477 11.21 15.89 -14.98
C MET A 477 10.87 16.40 -13.58
N LEU A 478 9.70 17.02 -13.38
CA LEU A 478 9.35 17.68 -12.12
C LEU A 478 8.52 16.80 -11.17
N GLY A 479 7.74 15.85 -11.71
CA GLY A 479 6.81 15.05 -10.94
C GLY A 479 7.43 14.30 -9.76
N PRO A 480 8.54 13.57 -9.93
CA PRO A 480 9.23 12.91 -8.82
C PRO A 480 9.64 13.83 -7.67
N TYR A 481 10.10 15.04 -7.97
CA TYR A 481 10.52 16.00 -6.94
C TYR A 481 9.37 16.42 -6.03
N VAL A 482 8.16 16.54 -6.57
CA VAL A 482 6.97 16.85 -5.75
C VAL A 482 6.69 15.75 -4.72
N ILE A 483 6.88 14.48 -5.09
CA ILE A 483 6.67 13.34 -4.18
C ILE A 483 7.72 13.33 -3.09
N MET A 484 8.95 13.65 -3.45
CA MET A 484 10.05 13.78 -2.51
C MET A 484 9.76 14.87 -1.48
N ILE A 485 9.34 16.06 -1.92
CA ILE A 485 8.93 17.15 -1.03
C ILE A 485 7.82 16.70 -0.06
N GLN A 486 6.78 16.02 -0.58
CA GLN A 486 5.71 15.50 0.27
C GLN A 486 6.21 14.49 1.31
N LYS A 487 7.05 13.53 0.91
CA LYS A 487 7.60 12.50 1.81
C LYS A 487 8.52 13.11 2.87
N ILE A 488 9.31 14.12 2.50
CA ILE A 488 10.17 14.85 3.44
C ILE A 488 9.32 15.61 4.46
N ILE A 489 8.30 16.35 4.02
CA ILE A 489 7.44 17.14 4.92
C ILE A 489 6.67 16.25 5.90
N PHE A 490 5.98 15.20 5.42
CA PHE A 490 5.12 14.36 6.27
C PHE A 490 5.84 13.20 6.96
N GLY A 491 7.09 12.91 6.56
CA GLY A 491 7.86 11.78 7.09
C GLY A 491 8.98 12.24 8.03
N ASP A 492 9.93 12.98 7.48
CA ASP A 492 11.19 13.30 8.18
C ASP A 492 11.04 14.59 8.98
N LEU A 493 10.49 15.64 8.38
CA LEU A 493 10.33 16.94 9.00
C LEU A 493 9.43 16.85 10.23
N THR A 494 8.31 16.12 10.19
CA THR A 494 7.45 15.94 11.38
C THR A 494 8.16 15.27 12.55
N LYS A 495 9.05 14.31 12.30
CA LYS A 495 9.84 13.65 13.37
C LYS A 495 10.90 14.59 13.92
N PHE A 496 11.56 15.31 13.01
CA PHE A 496 12.55 16.32 13.36
C PHE A 496 11.94 17.48 14.17
N MET A 497 10.75 17.96 13.79
CA MET A 497 10.07 19.06 14.48
C MET A 497 9.79 18.74 15.95
N TRP A 498 9.52 17.48 16.32
CA TRP A 498 9.38 17.09 17.72
C TRP A 498 10.69 17.23 18.50
N LEU A 499 11.80 16.78 17.93
CA LEU A 499 13.13 16.90 18.55
C LEU A 499 13.56 18.38 18.65
N SER A 500 13.37 19.13 17.56
CA SER A 500 13.64 20.57 17.51
C SER A 500 12.78 21.34 18.50
N PHE A 501 11.49 21.00 18.66
CA PHE A 501 10.60 21.65 19.61
C PHE A 501 11.06 21.49 21.07
N ILE A 502 11.53 20.30 21.46
CA ILE A 502 12.06 20.04 22.82
C ILE A 502 13.27 20.93 23.10
N VAL A 503 14.22 20.99 22.17
CA VAL A 503 15.42 21.82 22.29
C VAL A 503 15.03 23.30 22.28
N LEU A 504 14.20 23.73 21.34
CA LEU A 504 13.77 25.13 21.21
C LEU A 504 13.07 25.61 22.49
N MET A 505 12.12 24.85 23.03
CA MET A 505 11.44 25.22 24.28
C MET A 505 12.38 25.27 25.49
N GLY A 506 13.31 24.33 25.61
CA GLY A 506 14.27 24.30 26.71
C GLY A 506 15.22 25.49 26.70
N PHE A 507 15.83 25.78 25.55
CA PHE A 507 16.77 26.91 25.43
C PHE A 507 16.06 28.27 25.43
N SER A 508 14.87 28.37 24.82
CA SER A 508 14.11 29.63 24.82
C SER A 508 13.64 30.02 26.22
N THR A 509 13.20 29.05 27.04
CA THR A 509 12.81 29.33 28.43
C THR A 509 14.03 29.68 29.29
N ALA A 510 15.16 28.96 29.12
CA ALA A 510 16.40 29.28 29.83
C ALA A 510 16.91 30.69 29.51
N LEU A 511 16.86 31.11 28.24
CA LEU A 511 17.25 32.45 27.82
C LEU A 511 16.27 33.51 28.34
N TRP A 512 14.97 33.23 28.24
CA TRP A 512 13.92 34.13 28.71
C TRP A 512 14.03 34.42 30.22
N MET A 513 14.45 33.46 31.04
CA MET A 513 14.67 33.68 32.48
C MET A 513 15.69 34.79 32.78
N VAL A 514 16.65 35.03 31.88
CA VAL A 514 17.64 36.11 32.03
C VAL A 514 17.11 37.43 31.47
N TYR A 515 16.42 37.38 30.33
CA TYR A 515 15.93 38.60 29.66
C TYR A 515 14.61 39.13 30.22
N MET A 516 13.84 38.35 30.96
CA MET A 516 12.62 38.82 31.63
C MET A 516 12.89 39.90 32.69
N THR A 517 14.13 39.99 33.19
CA THR A 517 14.54 40.99 34.18
C THR A 517 15.16 42.23 33.54
N GLN A 518 15.39 42.22 32.23
CA GLN A 518 15.96 43.34 31.47
C GLN A 518 14.86 44.23 30.90
N GLU A 519 15.18 45.49 30.59
CA GLU A 519 14.21 46.37 29.93
C GLU A 519 13.85 45.83 28.52
N PRO A 520 12.55 45.67 28.19
CA PRO A 520 12.12 45.01 26.94
C PRO A 520 12.65 45.63 25.64
N PHE A 521 13.01 46.91 25.65
CA PHE A 521 13.50 47.64 24.48
C PHE A 521 15.03 47.59 24.31
N SER A 522 15.75 47.06 25.29
CA SER A 522 17.21 46.96 25.24
C SER A 522 17.70 45.98 24.18
N LEU A 523 16.97 44.88 23.97
CA LEU A 523 17.21 43.88 22.93
C LEU A 523 15.87 43.46 22.32
N PRO A 524 15.47 44.05 21.17
CA PRO A 524 14.15 43.79 20.57
C PRO A 524 13.85 42.31 20.31
N ALA A 525 14.88 41.52 19.98
CA ALA A 525 14.81 40.09 19.70
C ALA A 525 14.36 39.25 20.91
N TYR A 526 14.47 39.77 22.14
CA TYR A 526 14.14 39.08 23.38
C TYR A 526 13.17 39.84 24.28
N SER A 527 12.36 40.73 23.69
CA SER A 527 11.42 41.61 24.39
C SER A 527 10.24 40.87 25.07
N SER A 528 9.81 39.74 24.52
CA SER A 528 8.73 38.91 25.07
C SER A 528 9.00 37.43 24.82
N PHE A 529 8.45 36.54 25.65
CA PHE A 529 8.66 35.10 25.49
C PHE A 529 8.30 34.57 24.08
N PRO A 530 7.17 34.93 23.44
CA PRO A 530 6.86 34.49 22.08
C PRO A 530 7.87 34.98 21.04
N ILE A 531 8.36 36.22 21.17
CA ILE A 531 9.38 36.78 20.27
C ILE A 531 10.71 36.06 20.50
N THR A 532 11.09 35.81 21.76
CA THR A 532 12.29 35.02 22.10
C THR A 532 12.25 33.62 21.49
N LEU A 533 11.12 32.92 21.59
CA LEU A 533 10.92 31.61 20.97
C LEU A 533 11.09 31.68 19.45
N PHE A 534 10.51 32.70 18.81
CA PHE A 534 10.63 32.91 17.36
C PHE A 534 12.06 33.25 16.94
N SER A 535 12.73 34.17 17.62
CA SER A 535 14.13 34.53 17.40
C SER A 535 15.06 33.31 17.59
N GLN A 536 14.81 32.49 18.61
CA GLN A 536 15.56 31.24 18.81
C GLN A 536 15.30 30.23 17.69
N PHE A 537 14.08 30.17 17.15
CA PHE A 537 13.80 29.34 15.98
C PHE A 537 14.55 29.83 14.73
N GLU A 538 14.58 31.14 14.48
CA GLU A 538 15.35 31.72 13.36
C GLU A 538 16.85 31.44 13.51
N LEU A 539 17.38 31.57 14.73
CA LEU A 539 18.77 31.21 15.05
C LEU A 539 19.03 29.70 14.88
N SER A 540 18.06 28.85 15.22
CA SER A 540 18.16 27.38 15.09
C SER A 540 18.42 26.93 13.64
N VAL A 541 17.84 27.65 12.69
CA VAL A 541 17.95 27.41 11.24
C VAL A 541 19.11 28.19 10.62
N GLY A 542 19.61 29.23 11.30
CA GLY A 542 20.67 30.12 10.82
C GLY A 542 20.17 31.25 9.93
N LEU A 543 18.92 31.72 10.14
CA LEU A 543 18.33 32.82 9.37
C LEU A 543 18.75 34.21 9.86
N ILE A 544 19.07 34.33 11.15
CA ILE A 544 19.52 35.57 11.80
C ILE A 544 20.88 35.37 12.44
N ASP A 545 21.66 36.44 12.50
CA ASP A 545 22.89 36.48 13.29
C ASP A 545 22.54 36.53 14.79
N LEU A 546 23.49 36.07 15.62
CA LEU A 546 23.34 36.11 17.07
C LEU A 546 23.17 37.57 17.53
N PRO A 547 22.05 37.94 18.18
CA PRO A 547 21.81 39.31 18.62
C PRO A 547 22.66 39.61 19.86
N VAL A 548 23.90 40.04 19.64
CA VAL A 548 24.84 40.46 20.69
C VAL A 548 25.05 41.95 20.59
N GLU A 549 24.53 42.69 21.57
CA GLU A 549 24.83 44.10 21.74
C GLU A 549 26.01 44.25 22.70
N HIS A 550 27.07 44.95 22.29
CA HIS A 550 28.32 45.04 23.06
C HIS A 550 28.24 46.07 24.20
N GLU A 551 27.22 46.93 24.15
CA GLU A 551 27.00 47.98 25.14
C GLU A 551 26.18 47.49 26.35
N LEU A 552 25.55 46.32 26.25
CA LEU A 552 24.78 45.72 27.33
C LEU A 552 25.60 44.75 28.18
N LEU A 553 25.50 44.90 29.49
CA LEU A 553 26.16 44.03 30.46
C LEU A 553 25.39 42.71 30.60
N THR A 554 25.67 41.74 29.72
CA THR A 554 25.03 40.42 29.76
C THR A 554 25.72 39.45 30.72
N PRO A 555 24.97 38.68 31.54
CA PRO A 555 25.55 37.64 32.38
C PRO A 555 26.31 36.57 31.58
N ALA A 556 27.41 36.05 32.12
CA ALA A 556 28.24 35.04 31.45
C ALA A 556 27.47 33.77 31.03
N ILE A 557 26.41 33.41 31.77
CA ILE A 557 25.55 32.26 31.46
C ILE A 557 24.86 32.39 30.08
N VAL A 558 24.58 33.61 29.62
CA VAL A 558 23.93 33.86 28.32
C VAL A 558 24.86 33.43 27.17
N HIS A 559 26.14 33.77 27.24
CA HIS A 559 27.13 33.36 26.25
C HIS A 559 27.30 31.83 26.22
N VAL A 560 27.28 31.19 27.40
CA VAL A 560 27.33 29.73 27.50
C VAL A 560 26.08 29.10 26.87
N LEU A 561 24.88 29.59 27.19
CA LEU A 561 23.63 29.11 26.62
C LEU A 561 23.59 29.25 25.09
N HIS A 562 24.02 30.40 24.55
CA HIS A 562 24.10 30.60 23.11
C HIS A 562 25.13 29.69 22.44
N CYS A 563 26.31 29.50 23.04
CA CYS A 563 27.32 28.58 22.51
C CYS A 563 26.80 27.13 22.48
N CYS A 564 26.22 26.66 23.59
CA CYS A 564 25.61 25.34 23.67
C CYS A 564 24.46 25.19 22.66
N PHE A 565 23.61 26.20 22.51
CA PHE A 565 22.51 26.20 21.55
C PHE A 565 23.02 26.12 20.11
N SER A 566 24.04 26.90 19.73
CA SER A 566 24.62 26.85 18.39
C SER A 566 25.24 25.48 18.07
N VAL A 567 25.91 24.84 19.03
CA VAL A 567 26.46 23.49 18.82
C VAL A 567 25.33 22.46 18.66
N VAL A 568 24.35 22.47 19.56
CA VAL A 568 23.27 21.46 19.54
C VAL A 568 22.32 21.70 18.37
N SER A 569 21.85 22.92 18.16
CA SER A 569 20.86 23.22 17.15
C SER A 569 21.48 23.35 15.76
N TYR A 570 22.40 24.29 15.59
CA TYR A 570 22.90 24.65 14.27
C TYR A 570 23.87 23.58 13.72
N ILE A 571 24.77 23.03 14.54
CA ILE A 571 25.71 22.01 14.07
C ILE A 571 25.07 20.62 14.09
N LEU A 572 24.51 20.17 15.22
CA LEU A 572 24.06 18.78 15.34
C LEU A 572 22.70 18.56 14.66
N LEU A 573 21.65 19.31 15.06
CA LEU A 573 20.29 19.07 14.57
C LEU A 573 20.14 19.37 13.08
N LEU A 574 20.72 20.46 12.57
CA LEU A 574 20.64 20.79 11.14
C LEU A 574 21.35 19.72 10.27
N ASN A 575 22.55 19.29 10.66
CA ASN A 575 23.28 18.24 9.93
C ASN A 575 22.54 16.89 10.00
N LEU A 576 21.90 16.57 11.13
CA LEU A 576 21.05 15.40 11.24
C LEU A 576 19.83 15.48 10.31
N LEU A 577 19.18 16.65 10.22
CA LEU A 577 18.07 16.88 9.29
C LEU A 577 18.50 16.69 7.84
N ILE A 578 19.65 17.27 7.45
CA ILE A 578 20.21 17.11 6.10
C ILE A 578 20.50 15.63 5.80
N ALA A 579 21.09 14.89 6.75
CA ALA A 579 21.36 13.46 6.60
C ALA A 579 20.06 12.65 6.39
N MET A 580 19.02 12.90 7.18
CA MET A 580 17.71 12.23 7.03
C MET A 580 17.06 12.56 5.68
N MET A 581 17.07 13.82 5.26
CA MET A 581 16.51 14.24 3.96
C MET A 581 17.30 13.66 2.77
N SER A 582 18.61 13.49 2.92
CA SER A 582 19.47 12.88 1.89
C SER A 582 19.14 11.40 1.67
N ASP A 583 18.94 10.63 2.76
CA ASP A 583 18.51 9.23 2.65
C ASP A 583 17.14 9.11 1.97
N THR A 584 16.18 9.95 2.36
CA THR A 584 14.85 9.91 1.73
C THR A 584 14.86 10.38 0.29
N HIS A 585 15.67 11.38 -0.08
CA HIS A 585 15.93 11.75 -1.47
C HIS A 585 16.44 10.54 -2.26
N TRP A 586 17.47 9.85 -1.77
CA TRP A 586 18.06 8.68 -2.45
C TRP A 586 17.04 7.56 -2.66
N ARG A 587 16.30 7.18 -1.61
CA ARG A 587 15.28 6.12 -1.67
C ARG A 587 14.14 6.46 -2.63
N VAL A 588 13.71 7.71 -2.67
CA VAL A 588 12.66 8.16 -3.61
C VAL A 588 13.18 8.23 -5.03
N ALA A 589 14.44 8.62 -5.23
CA ALA A 589 15.06 8.68 -6.55
C ALA A 589 15.09 7.31 -7.23
N GLN A 590 15.34 6.23 -6.49
CA GLN A 590 15.29 4.86 -7.00
C GLN A 590 13.87 4.43 -7.44
N GLU A 591 12.82 4.91 -6.77
CA GLU A 591 11.43 4.57 -7.06
C GLU A 591 10.71 5.60 -7.95
N ARG A 592 11.43 6.60 -8.46
CA ARG A 592 10.84 7.80 -9.07
C ARG A 592 9.93 7.50 -10.26
N ASP A 593 10.34 6.56 -11.10
CA ASP A 593 9.64 6.25 -12.34
C ASP A 593 8.36 5.46 -12.07
N GLU A 594 8.40 4.50 -11.14
CA GLU A 594 7.21 3.74 -10.67
C GLU A 594 6.17 4.69 -10.07
N LEU A 595 6.62 5.61 -9.22
CA LEU A 595 5.78 6.59 -8.53
C LEU A 595 5.17 7.60 -9.52
N TRP A 596 5.99 8.15 -10.42
CA TRP A 596 5.52 9.09 -11.43
C TRP A 596 4.49 8.47 -12.37
N ARG A 597 4.70 7.22 -12.83
CA ARG A 597 3.71 6.51 -13.65
C ARG A 597 2.39 6.32 -12.92
N THR A 598 2.45 5.96 -11.63
CA THR A 598 1.24 5.83 -10.79
C THR A 598 0.50 7.17 -10.70
N GLN A 599 1.22 8.28 -10.58
CA GLN A 599 0.62 9.61 -10.62
C GLN A 599 -0.02 9.94 -11.96
N VAL A 600 0.64 9.62 -13.08
CA VAL A 600 0.08 9.83 -14.42
C VAL A 600 -1.21 9.05 -14.59
N VAL A 601 -1.26 7.79 -14.13
CA VAL A 601 -2.50 6.98 -14.14
C VAL A 601 -3.58 7.63 -13.29
N ALA A 602 -3.26 8.00 -12.05
CA ALA A 602 -4.23 8.65 -11.16
C ALA A 602 -4.77 9.96 -11.74
N THR A 603 -3.91 10.80 -12.31
CA THR A 603 -4.31 12.05 -12.97
C THR A 603 -5.15 11.79 -14.22
N THR A 604 -4.80 10.77 -15.01
CA THR A 604 -5.56 10.37 -16.20
C THR A 604 -6.98 9.94 -15.81
N LEU A 605 -7.11 9.10 -14.79
CA LEU A 605 -8.41 8.64 -14.27
C LEU A 605 -9.23 9.80 -13.70
N MET A 606 -8.59 10.73 -12.99
CA MET A 606 -9.25 11.93 -12.48
C MET A 606 -9.81 12.79 -13.62
N LEU A 607 -9.02 13.03 -14.67
CA LEU A 607 -9.47 13.80 -15.84
C LEU A 607 -10.60 13.08 -16.59
N GLU A 608 -10.47 11.77 -16.81
CA GLU A 608 -11.46 10.96 -17.51
C GLU A 608 -12.82 10.94 -16.79
N ARG A 609 -12.84 10.95 -15.45
CA ARG A 609 -14.07 10.99 -14.66
C ARG A 609 -14.71 12.38 -14.61
N ARG A 610 -13.91 13.45 -14.64
CA ARG A 610 -14.41 14.84 -14.56
C ARG A 610 -14.82 15.40 -15.91
N LEU A 611 -14.20 14.94 -17.00
CA LEU A 611 -14.51 15.41 -18.34
C LEU A 611 -15.77 14.71 -18.88
N PRO A 612 -16.67 15.45 -19.57
CA PRO A 612 -17.76 14.86 -20.31
C PRO A 612 -17.30 13.84 -21.36
N ARG A 613 -18.13 12.81 -21.58
CA ARG A 613 -17.85 11.68 -22.48
C ARG A 613 -17.51 12.05 -23.94
N TRP A 614 -17.96 13.21 -24.42
CA TRP A 614 -17.69 13.66 -25.79
C TRP A 614 -16.28 14.26 -25.96
N LEU A 615 -15.66 14.75 -24.90
CA LEU A 615 -14.28 15.26 -24.92
C LEU A 615 -13.24 14.14 -24.77
N TRP A 616 -13.64 13.00 -24.22
CA TRP A 616 -12.79 11.84 -23.98
C TRP A 616 -13.42 10.58 -24.61
N PRO A 617 -13.16 10.29 -25.89
CA PRO A 617 -13.71 9.11 -26.53
C PRO A 617 -13.09 7.83 -25.94
N ARG A 618 -13.86 6.74 -25.94
CA ARG A 618 -13.38 5.42 -25.50
C ARG A 618 -12.27 4.94 -26.42
N LEU A 619 -11.15 4.51 -25.82
CA LEU A 619 -10.00 4.00 -26.55
C LEU A 619 -10.11 2.50 -26.82
N GLY A 620 -9.48 2.07 -27.90
CA GLY A 620 -9.55 0.70 -28.41
C GLY A 620 -10.50 0.57 -29.60
N VAL A 621 -10.66 -0.66 -30.08
CA VAL A 621 -11.53 -1.01 -31.21
C VAL A 621 -12.71 -1.82 -30.67
N CYS A 622 -13.93 -1.41 -31.03
CA CYS A 622 -15.14 -2.15 -30.70
C CYS A 622 -15.21 -3.45 -31.50
N GLY A 623 -15.34 -4.59 -30.82
CA GLY A 623 -15.41 -5.92 -31.42
C GLY A 623 -16.72 -6.24 -32.13
N LEU A 624 -17.79 -5.49 -31.86
CA LEU A 624 -19.14 -5.80 -32.34
C LEU A 624 -19.22 -5.83 -33.87
N LEU A 625 -18.56 -4.88 -34.53
CA LEU A 625 -18.51 -4.79 -36.00
C LEU A 625 -17.73 -5.94 -36.65
N TYR A 626 -16.93 -6.67 -35.87
CA TYR A 626 -16.03 -7.72 -36.35
C TYR A 626 -16.43 -9.11 -35.84
N GLY A 627 -17.61 -9.26 -35.24
CA GLY A 627 -18.09 -10.54 -34.70
C GLY A 627 -17.39 -11.00 -33.40
N LEU A 628 -16.64 -10.11 -32.74
CA LEU A 628 -15.93 -10.40 -31.47
C LEU A 628 -16.76 -10.04 -30.23
N GLY A 629 -18.07 -9.86 -30.39
CA GLY A 629 -18.99 -9.44 -29.32
C GLY A 629 -18.85 -7.98 -28.90
N GLU A 630 -19.59 -7.57 -27.87
CA GLU A 630 -19.64 -6.18 -27.35
C GLU A 630 -18.43 -5.80 -26.48
N ARG A 631 -17.24 -6.31 -26.81
CA ARG A 631 -16.00 -6.03 -26.07
C ARG A 631 -15.12 -5.05 -26.81
N TRP A 632 -14.24 -4.39 -26.05
CA TRP A 632 -13.29 -3.43 -26.59
C TRP A 632 -11.89 -4.00 -26.50
N TYR A 633 -11.15 -3.88 -27.60
CA TYR A 633 -9.85 -4.50 -27.73
C TYR A 633 -8.75 -3.48 -28.01
N LEU A 634 -7.55 -3.78 -27.52
CA LEU A 634 -6.34 -3.03 -27.82
C LEU A 634 -5.37 -3.92 -28.60
N ARG A 635 -5.02 -3.51 -29.82
CA ARG A 635 -3.95 -4.15 -30.59
C ARG A 635 -2.60 -3.64 -30.10
N VAL A 636 -1.69 -4.57 -29.80
CA VAL A 636 -0.31 -4.29 -29.44
C VAL A 636 0.58 -5.19 -30.29
N GLU A 637 1.54 -4.57 -30.98
CA GLU A 637 2.59 -5.28 -31.69
C GLU A 637 3.85 -5.33 -30.84
N ASP A 638 4.32 -6.54 -30.58
CA ASP A 638 5.54 -6.79 -29.82
C ASP A 638 6.58 -7.43 -30.74
N ARG A 639 7.83 -6.98 -30.59
CA ARG A 639 8.99 -7.59 -31.25
C ARG A 639 9.71 -8.53 -30.27
N ASN A 640 9.51 -9.82 -30.48
CA ASN A 640 10.14 -10.93 -29.75
C ASN A 640 11.41 -11.40 -30.47
N ASP A 641 12.46 -10.59 -30.38
CA ASP A 641 13.80 -11.05 -30.79
C ASP A 641 14.44 -11.87 -29.65
N PRO A 642 14.72 -13.17 -29.83
CA PRO A 642 15.35 -14.00 -28.80
C PRO A 642 16.74 -13.48 -28.41
N LEU A 643 17.47 -12.89 -29.36
CA LEU A 643 18.76 -12.23 -29.11
C LEU A 643 18.61 -10.97 -28.24
N VAL A 644 17.57 -10.15 -28.47
CA VAL A 644 17.31 -8.94 -27.67
C VAL A 644 16.80 -9.30 -26.28
N GLN A 645 16.07 -10.42 -26.11
CA GLN A 645 15.73 -10.94 -24.78
C GLN A 645 16.97 -11.44 -24.03
N LYS A 646 17.86 -12.20 -24.69
CA LYS A 646 19.16 -12.59 -24.11
C LYS A 646 19.98 -11.35 -23.75
N MET A 647 20.05 -10.35 -24.62
CA MET A 647 20.76 -9.09 -24.38
C MET A 647 20.13 -8.29 -23.22
N ARG A 648 18.81 -8.20 -23.12
CA ARG A 648 18.11 -7.60 -21.97
C ARG A 648 18.40 -8.34 -20.67
N ARG A 649 18.46 -9.68 -20.69
CA ARG A 649 18.87 -10.49 -19.53
C ARG A 649 20.32 -10.15 -19.14
N TYR A 650 21.26 -10.12 -20.09
CA TYR A 650 22.64 -9.74 -19.81
C TYR A 650 22.73 -8.33 -19.21
N ILE A 651 22.09 -7.32 -19.82
CA ILE A 651 22.06 -5.95 -19.33
C ILE A 651 21.47 -5.90 -17.90
N SER A 652 20.38 -6.62 -17.64
CA SER A 652 19.75 -6.65 -16.31
C SER A 652 20.61 -7.27 -15.20
N VAL A 653 21.46 -8.24 -15.56
CA VAL A 653 22.42 -8.87 -14.64
C VAL A 653 23.55 -7.88 -14.33
N PHE A 654 24.06 -7.18 -15.34
CA PHE A 654 25.10 -6.17 -15.14
C PHE A 654 24.60 -4.96 -14.35
N THR A 655 23.34 -4.50 -14.55
CA THR A 655 22.77 -3.40 -13.76
C THR A 655 22.49 -3.78 -12.30
N LYS A 656 22.09 -5.03 -12.02
CA LYS A 656 21.86 -5.50 -10.64
C LYS A 656 23.16 -5.63 -9.85
N ASP A 657 24.26 -6.03 -10.50
CA ASP A 657 25.58 -6.10 -9.86
C ASP A 657 26.13 -4.69 -9.54
N ASP A 658 25.85 -3.68 -10.37
CA ASP A 658 26.20 -2.28 -10.06
C ASP A 658 25.40 -1.71 -8.86
N ASP A 659 24.12 -2.06 -8.72
CA ASP A 659 23.29 -1.66 -7.57
C ASP A 659 23.73 -2.35 -6.27
N GLN A 660 24.17 -3.62 -6.31
CA GLN A 660 24.70 -4.33 -5.13
C GLN A 660 26.06 -3.80 -4.66
N VAL A 661 26.87 -3.21 -5.54
CA VAL A 661 28.16 -2.61 -5.16
C VAL A 661 27.95 -1.28 -4.41
N ARG A 662 26.93 -0.49 -4.78
CA ARG A 662 26.59 0.74 -4.03
C ARG A 662 26.06 0.46 -2.62
N HIS A 663 25.48 -0.71 -2.37
CA HIS A 663 24.97 -1.10 -1.05
C HIS A 663 26.03 -1.64 -0.07
N LYS A 664 27.28 -1.85 -0.50
CA LYS A 664 28.36 -2.41 0.36
C LYS A 664 29.47 -1.41 0.72
N GLU A 665 29.35 -0.15 0.30
CA GLU A 665 30.28 0.92 0.65
C GLU A 665 29.68 1.86 1.71
N GLU A 666 29.24 1.33 2.85
CA GLU A 666 29.10 2.09 4.10
C GLU A 666 29.82 1.31 5.23
N PRO A 667 30.59 1.98 6.11
CA PRO A 667 31.40 1.29 7.11
C PRO A 667 30.54 0.82 8.29
N GLU A 668 30.57 -0.49 8.57
CA GLU A 668 30.05 -1.06 9.81
C GLU A 668 30.82 -0.45 11.01
N LYS A 669 30.07 0.17 11.93
CA LYS A 669 30.58 0.64 13.23
C LYS A 669 30.76 -0.56 14.17
N ILE A 670 31.94 -0.64 14.77
CA ILE A 670 32.30 -1.63 15.80
C ILE A 670 31.95 -1.05 17.18
N ASP A 671 31.14 -1.77 17.96
CA ASP A 671 30.88 -1.49 19.38
C ASP A 671 32.09 -1.91 20.25
N PRO A 672 32.53 -1.10 21.24
CA PRO A 672 33.61 -1.47 22.15
C PRO A 672 33.05 -1.84 23.54
N SER A 673 33.01 -3.13 23.88
CA SER A 673 32.94 -3.57 25.28
C SER A 673 33.38 -5.03 25.47
N SER A 674 34.64 -5.26 25.84
CA SER A 674 35.07 -6.24 26.87
C SER A 674 36.61 -6.34 26.93
N ASP A 675 37.14 -6.22 28.15
CA ASP A 675 38.55 -6.16 28.58
C ASP A 675 39.43 -7.42 28.29
N PRO A 676 40.76 -7.32 28.48
CA PRO A 676 41.76 -8.23 27.91
C PRO A 676 42.32 -9.26 28.91
N VAL A 677 42.60 -10.50 28.48
CA VAL A 677 43.54 -11.40 29.17
C VAL A 677 44.34 -12.27 28.18
N SER A 678 45.65 -12.04 28.23
CA SER A 678 46.85 -12.82 27.84
C SER A 678 46.75 -14.20 27.16
N GLY A 679 47.62 -14.40 26.14
CA GLY A 679 48.16 -15.70 25.76
C GLY A 679 48.74 -15.78 24.34
N GLU A 680 50.08 -15.72 24.24
CA GLU A 680 51.00 -16.09 23.14
C GLU A 680 50.54 -17.26 22.24
N ALA A 681 50.97 -17.49 20.99
CA ALA A 681 51.82 -16.85 19.99
C ALA A 681 51.58 -17.61 18.66
N LEU A 682 51.66 -16.96 17.49
CA LEU A 682 52.48 -17.36 16.32
C LEU A 682 52.13 -16.56 15.05
N THR A 683 53.19 -16.22 14.35
CA THR A 683 53.36 -15.36 13.18
C THR A 683 52.71 -15.88 11.89
N LYS A 684 52.16 -14.96 11.06
CA LYS A 684 52.36 -14.87 9.59
C LYS A 684 51.75 -13.59 8.98
N PRO A 685 52.26 -13.10 7.83
CA PRO A 685 52.30 -11.68 7.50
C PRO A 685 51.06 -11.13 6.81
N ILE A 686 50.89 -9.82 7.00
CA ILE A 686 49.94 -8.91 6.36
C ILE A 686 50.08 -8.99 4.82
N GLN A 687 49.00 -9.35 4.11
CA GLN A 687 48.79 -8.97 2.71
C GLN A 687 47.59 -8.03 2.62
N ARG A 688 47.87 -6.75 2.37
CA ARG A 688 46.88 -5.76 1.93
C ARG A 688 46.35 -6.19 0.56
N GLY A 689 45.14 -6.74 0.53
CA GLY A 689 44.40 -7.00 -0.71
C GLY A 689 43.67 -5.76 -1.19
N GLY A 690 44.31 -4.95 -2.04
CA GLY A 690 43.62 -3.95 -2.84
C GLY A 690 42.63 -4.63 -3.80
N ALA A 691 41.37 -4.18 -3.81
CA ALA A 691 40.34 -4.71 -4.69
C ALA A 691 40.69 -4.43 -6.17
N ASN A 692 41.09 -5.47 -6.89
CA ASN A 692 41.45 -5.39 -8.30
C ASN A 692 40.16 -5.46 -9.17
N PRO A 693 39.78 -4.40 -9.93
CA PRO A 693 38.51 -4.34 -10.68
C PRO A 693 38.36 -5.44 -11.74
N ASN A 694 39.47 -6.04 -12.19
CA ASN A 694 39.48 -7.10 -13.20
C ASN A 694 38.85 -8.43 -12.74
N ARG A 695 38.80 -8.71 -11.43
CA ARG A 695 38.24 -9.98 -10.93
C ARG A 695 36.70 -10.04 -11.03
N LYS A 696 36.04 -8.87 -11.04
CA LYS A 696 34.57 -8.72 -11.19
C LYS A 696 34.13 -8.92 -12.63
N SER A 697 34.87 -8.34 -13.58
CA SER A 697 34.68 -8.56 -15.03
C SER A 697 34.76 -10.06 -15.35
N LEU A 698 35.77 -10.76 -14.82
CA LEU A 698 35.95 -12.21 -15.04
C LEU A 698 34.77 -13.08 -14.56
N ARG A 699 34.10 -12.74 -13.45
CA ARG A 699 32.91 -13.47 -12.97
C ARG A 699 31.70 -13.28 -13.90
N GLY A 700 31.50 -12.05 -14.41
CA GLY A 700 30.50 -11.76 -15.43
C GLY A 700 30.77 -12.54 -16.72
N TRP A 701 32.03 -12.57 -17.16
CA TRP A 701 32.47 -13.33 -18.34
C TRP A 701 32.36 -14.85 -18.15
N GLN A 702 32.61 -15.38 -16.95
CA GLN A 702 32.44 -16.80 -16.64
C GLN A 702 30.97 -17.23 -16.68
N LYS A 703 30.05 -16.41 -16.15
CA LYS A 703 28.61 -16.66 -16.28
C LYS A 703 28.12 -16.61 -17.73
N ILE A 704 28.63 -15.67 -18.53
CA ILE A 704 28.36 -15.60 -19.99
C ILE A 704 28.88 -16.84 -20.70
N ARG A 705 30.08 -17.33 -20.32
CA ARG A 705 30.68 -18.51 -20.94
C ARG A 705 29.92 -19.80 -20.61
N GLN A 706 29.38 -19.92 -19.39
CA GLN A 706 28.54 -21.05 -19.00
C GLN A 706 27.18 -21.05 -19.72
N SER A 707 26.54 -19.89 -19.89
CA SER A 707 25.23 -19.82 -20.57
C SER A 707 25.32 -19.91 -22.10
N THR A 708 26.44 -19.51 -22.72
CA THR A 708 26.65 -19.61 -24.17
C THR A 708 27.00 -21.02 -24.64
N LEU A 709 27.51 -21.87 -23.75
CA LEU A 709 27.86 -23.27 -24.04
C LEU A 709 26.69 -24.26 -23.84
N GLY A 710 25.48 -23.79 -23.52
CA GLY A 710 24.28 -24.63 -23.46
C GLY A 710 24.24 -25.63 -22.29
N PHE A 711 25.03 -25.40 -21.23
CA PHE A 711 24.90 -26.16 -19.99
C PHE A 711 23.90 -25.43 -19.07
N ASP A 712 22.61 -25.59 -19.36
CA ASP A 712 21.59 -25.46 -18.31
C ASP A 712 21.71 -26.71 -17.44
N THR A 713 22.45 -26.60 -16.33
CA THR A 713 22.26 -27.51 -15.20
C THR A 713 21.25 -26.87 -14.27
N ASP A 714 20.05 -27.43 -14.27
CA ASP A 714 19.08 -27.35 -13.19
C ASP A 714 19.78 -27.71 -11.86
N CYS A 715 20.23 -26.70 -11.14
CA CYS A 715 20.70 -26.82 -9.75
C CYS A 715 20.22 -25.59 -8.96
N ASP A 716 18.92 -25.34 -8.94
CA ASP A 716 18.27 -24.73 -7.77
C ASP A 716 17.71 -25.89 -6.93
N GLY A 717 18.62 -26.60 -6.27
CA GLY A 717 18.34 -27.68 -5.35
C GLY A 717 19.19 -27.51 -4.10
N GLN A 718 18.50 -27.32 -2.98
CA GLN A 718 18.98 -27.44 -1.60
C GLN A 718 19.96 -26.37 -1.10
N ASP A 719 19.41 -25.40 -0.37
CA ASP A 719 19.99 -24.99 0.91
C ASP A 719 18.86 -24.94 1.94
N ILE A 720 18.60 -26.13 2.51
CA ILE A 720 17.94 -26.28 3.81
C ILE A 720 19.03 -26.01 4.83
N GLN A 721 19.01 -24.85 5.48
CA GLN A 721 19.66 -24.68 6.77
C GLN A 721 18.59 -24.64 7.86
N TYR A 722 18.54 -25.75 8.59
CA TYR A 722 18.00 -25.80 9.95
C TYR A 722 18.85 -24.88 10.85
N VAL A 723 18.24 -23.85 11.40
CA VAL A 723 18.26 -23.47 12.83
C VAL A 723 16.92 -22.84 13.17
#